data_AF-A0A928P8Y7-F1
#
_entry.id   AF-A0A928P8Y7-F1
#
_cell.length_a   1.000
_cell.length_b   1.000
_cell.length_c   1.000
_cell.angle_alpha   90.00
_cell.angle_beta   90.00
_cell.angle_gamma   90.00
#
_symmetry.space_group_name_H-M   'P 1'
#
loop_
_entity.id
_entity.type
_entity.pdbx_description
1 polymer ?
#
loop_
_entity_poly.entity_id
_entity_poly.type
_entity_poly.pdbx_seq_one_letter_code
_entity_poly.pdbx_strand_id
1 'polypeptide(L)'
;MRRQRKFLSVIVSILMLSMLIGTLGIFSGAAVSDTILLEGAQIRTEGVQGLRFVAKIDKSAYSLTTGENANFGILIIPQNKLGKGELIDVDTETVGIVPAKNIMENTDEYYRFTAVLTGLPAEFYGTEIVARAYVEQDGVYTYSNQLARSVKTVAEMILDNIDATETEVQVANEVLAKYEQVGDDITVNYNEILNPSKLIEYPEYPEEIARDYMYSVSVRQKNNVKELTVYNHVREFFYQDRFDGGDTNRRFCEFAFSGSAVTVDVKVNTDFDTYSVIPTSKGFKSTYADGVISITMDKPEQVVVILDDDVNTALAIFADAPETDVPDKDDVDVYVEGFNEITINATSGVTLNDNGELNVTAAYCNIYIAPGAVLNSRIYAPGDQGNASISYATKIYGRGIILDPYSNIYEYDPSAATTNALVRLGGYSSEVKDVKLLDARCFNLNLDRGSITVDNVKILSTEMTSDGITTAYGDATVENCFIYCGDNAIVTQGTGNTFENITIGTTCSAIYPQYACSDITFNDIYVFRADEGLVAFKHGEDAKTVVINNLDALDCVRTPWLFFAENVGSGAKNVTFNKVLMNYTTGSSNVSSSPATSLSGCTLFKGSSAGSNYTFNITDLYVGGNAVTENKTNYWSGLSATKTFTSSGVTPSKLAGDKVTVNYDYDRKVIIGNREVFLDNAPITLSGEWYLPYDEIAPLFCVTPNNPVTVTVNGVKLISLSNLIASGAVTSGAYNDSLKAIKLVAAVDSSKNLLQDNGGVHSDYNRAYYKDKTEYLTAVNNGGVWEYNAKSAVGSGLTEGFAANQGGIMRMILDEYKQYGTGKYKISFEYKASASFDVAIGINHNNAKYSKSVSSSSSWKSGSVEFSISENPDSVEQMAIYFKLSGQETISIRNITLTKVS
;
A
#
# COMPACT_ATOMS: atom_id res chain seq x y z
N MET A 1 -14.12 35.03 -56.31
CA MET A 1 -15.37 35.15 -57.11
C MET A 1 -15.34 34.07 -58.20
N ARG A 2 -16.32 33.13 -58.21
CA ARG A 2 -16.48 31.94 -59.10
C ARG A 2 -15.37 30.87 -58.95
N ARG A 3 -15.61 29.57 -58.81
CA ARG A 3 -16.77 28.69 -59.07
C ARG A 3 -16.61 27.41 -58.21
N GLN A 4 -17.73 26.87 -57.74
CA GLN A 4 -17.88 25.61 -57.00
C GLN A 4 -17.14 24.43 -57.65
N ARG A 5 -16.50 23.57 -56.84
CA ARG A 5 -16.23 22.16 -57.18
C ARG A 5 -17.08 21.28 -56.27
N LYS A 6 -18.13 20.68 -56.84
CA LYS A 6 -18.80 19.51 -56.29
C LYS A 6 -17.88 18.31 -56.52
N PHE A 7 -17.48 17.63 -55.45
CA PHE A 7 -17.00 16.25 -55.53
C PHE A 7 -18.23 15.36 -55.75
N LEU A 8 -18.20 14.59 -56.83
CA LEU A 8 -19.16 13.52 -57.10
C LEU A 8 -18.44 12.20 -56.80
N SER A 9 -19.10 11.40 -55.98
CA SER A 9 -18.66 10.16 -55.35
C SER A 9 -18.13 9.13 -56.36
N VAL A 10 -16.90 8.65 -56.12
CA VAL A 10 -16.37 7.43 -56.72
C VAL A 10 -16.77 6.28 -55.81
N ILE A 11 -17.53 5.34 -56.37
CA ILE A 11 -17.80 4.02 -55.78
C ILE A 11 -16.44 3.30 -55.71
N VAL A 12 -15.91 3.14 -54.50
CA VAL A 12 -14.85 2.18 -54.21
C VAL A 12 -15.56 0.91 -53.75
N SER A 13 -15.58 -0.09 -54.62
CA SER A 13 -15.88 -1.47 -54.23
C SER A 13 -14.84 -1.92 -53.21
N ILE A 14 -15.26 -2.07 -51.94
CA ILE A 14 -14.46 -2.73 -50.91
C ILE A 14 -14.52 -4.23 -51.22
N LEU A 15 -13.38 -4.80 -51.61
CA LEU A 15 -13.20 -6.24 -51.73
C LEU A 15 -13.20 -6.81 -50.30
N MET A 16 -14.33 -7.35 -49.84
CA MET A 16 -14.37 -8.20 -48.64
C MET A 16 -13.90 -9.61 -49.03
N LEU A 17 -12.89 -10.14 -48.34
CA LEU A 17 -12.49 -11.55 -48.42
C LEU A 17 -13.36 -12.34 -47.42
N SER A 18 -14.27 -13.19 -47.90
CA SER A 18 -15.13 -14.03 -47.05
C SER A 18 -15.20 -15.47 -47.56
N MET A 19 -14.84 -16.44 -46.70
CA MET A 19 -15.17 -17.85 -46.88
C MET A 19 -15.74 -18.43 -45.58
N LEU A 20 -17.02 -18.82 -45.62
CA LEU A 20 -17.71 -19.59 -44.59
C LEU A 20 -17.58 -21.08 -44.93
N ILE A 21 -16.96 -21.88 -44.05
CA ILE A 21 -16.88 -23.34 -44.21
C ILE A 21 -17.69 -24.00 -43.08
N GLY A 22 -18.94 -24.37 -43.38
CA GLY A 22 -19.83 -25.11 -42.48
C GLY A 22 -19.92 -26.59 -42.88
N THR A 23 -19.63 -27.49 -41.96
CA THR A 23 -20.01 -28.92 -42.08
C THR A 23 -21.26 -29.16 -41.24
N LEU A 24 -22.36 -29.58 -41.86
CA LEU A 24 -23.58 -30.00 -41.18
C LEU A 24 -23.32 -31.26 -40.34
N GLY A 25 -23.11 -31.07 -39.03
CA GLY A 25 -23.18 -32.14 -38.03
C GLY A 25 -24.61 -32.22 -37.47
N ILE A 26 -25.32 -33.29 -37.79
CA ILE A 26 -26.64 -33.55 -37.19
C ILE A 26 -26.41 -34.14 -35.79
N PHE A 27 -26.73 -33.36 -34.75
CA PHE A 27 -26.91 -33.86 -33.39
C PHE A 27 -28.29 -33.45 -32.88
N SER A 28 -29.09 -34.44 -32.50
CA SER A 28 -30.43 -34.27 -31.95
C SER A 28 -30.35 -33.89 -30.47
N GLY A 29 -30.92 -32.75 -30.06
CA GLY A 29 -31.09 -32.47 -28.63
C GLY A 29 -31.24 -31.03 -28.15
N ALA A 30 -31.77 -30.09 -28.94
CA ALA A 30 -32.47 -28.86 -28.50
C ALA A 30 -33.04 -28.20 -29.76
N ALA A 31 -34.17 -27.50 -29.67
CA ALA A 31 -34.77 -26.84 -30.83
C ALA A 31 -33.78 -25.81 -31.43
N VAL A 32 -33.14 -26.16 -32.55
CA VAL A 32 -32.34 -25.23 -33.35
C VAL A 32 -33.34 -24.26 -33.96
N SER A 33 -33.22 -22.98 -33.65
CA SER A 33 -34.07 -21.95 -34.26
C SER A 33 -33.58 -21.66 -35.68
N ASP A 34 -34.50 -21.59 -36.66
CA ASP A 34 -34.19 -21.13 -38.03
C ASP A 34 -33.83 -19.63 -38.08
N THR A 35 -33.95 -18.91 -36.95
CA THR A 35 -33.74 -17.45 -36.85
C THR A 35 -32.36 -17.03 -36.37
N ILE A 36 -31.53 -17.96 -35.86
CA ILE A 36 -30.13 -17.71 -35.48
C ILE A 36 -29.24 -18.90 -35.87
N LEU A 37 -28.19 -18.64 -36.63
CA LEU A 37 -27.29 -19.65 -37.19
C LEU A 37 -25.83 -19.28 -36.95
N LEU A 38 -25.05 -20.24 -36.46
CA LEU A 38 -23.59 -20.16 -36.45
C LEU A 38 -23.08 -20.75 -37.76
N GLU A 39 -22.66 -19.87 -38.67
CA GLU A 39 -22.39 -20.19 -40.06
C GLU A 39 -21.05 -20.91 -40.28
N GLY A 40 -20.02 -20.56 -39.50
CA GLY A 40 -18.68 -21.11 -39.70
C GLY A 40 -17.60 -20.47 -38.83
N ALA A 41 -16.35 -20.87 -39.07
CA ALA A 41 -15.17 -20.20 -38.53
C ALA A 41 -14.16 -19.91 -39.64
N GLN A 42 -13.32 -18.90 -39.44
CA GLN A 42 -12.27 -18.48 -40.36
C GLN A 42 -11.03 -17.98 -39.61
N ILE A 43 -9.85 -18.07 -40.22
CA ILE A 43 -8.64 -17.40 -39.72
C ILE A 43 -8.68 -15.96 -40.21
N ARG A 44 -8.68 -15.00 -39.28
CA ARG A 44 -8.71 -13.58 -39.62
C ARG A 44 -7.29 -13.06 -39.88
N THR A 45 -7.07 -12.54 -41.08
CA THR A 45 -5.76 -12.07 -41.56
C THR A 45 -5.59 -10.55 -41.52
N GLU A 46 -6.70 -9.80 -41.52
CA GLU A 46 -6.72 -8.33 -41.47
C GLU A 46 -7.41 -7.79 -40.21
N GLY A 47 -6.82 -6.77 -39.57
CA GLY A 47 -7.26 -6.26 -38.26
C GLY A 47 -6.81 -7.16 -37.12
N VAL A 48 -7.65 -7.37 -36.10
CA VAL A 48 -7.28 -8.18 -34.92
C VAL A 48 -7.21 -9.67 -35.32
N GLN A 49 -6.00 -10.21 -35.49
CA GLN A 49 -5.77 -11.58 -35.98
C GLN A 49 -6.21 -12.65 -34.98
N GLY A 50 -6.74 -13.78 -35.48
CA GLY A 50 -7.22 -14.86 -34.62
C GLY A 50 -8.24 -15.80 -35.27
N LEU A 51 -8.76 -16.75 -34.48
CA LEU A 51 -9.87 -17.63 -34.88
C LEU A 51 -11.19 -16.87 -34.75
N ARG A 52 -11.88 -16.65 -35.87
CA ARG A 52 -13.14 -15.92 -35.91
C ARG A 52 -14.30 -16.87 -36.14
N PHE A 53 -15.31 -16.83 -35.28
CA PHE A 53 -16.62 -17.45 -35.52
C PHE A 53 -17.60 -16.44 -36.12
N VAL A 54 -18.40 -16.89 -37.08
CA VAL A 54 -19.38 -16.05 -37.80
C VAL A 54 -20.79 -16.55 -37.52
N ALA A 55 -21.64 -15.64 -37.06
CA ALA A 55 -23.04 -15.91 -36.76
C ALA A 55 -23.96 -14.98 -37.56
N LYS A 56 -25.15 -15.48 -37.85
CA LYS A 56 -26.21 -14.84 -38.63
C LYS A 56 -27.52 -14.87 -37.83
N ILE A 57 -28.22 -13.74 -37.79
CA ILE A 57 -29.54 -13.60 -37.18
C ILE A 57 -30.52 -13.08 -38.23
N ASP A 58 -31.69 -13.71 -38.33
CA ASP A 58 -32.81 -13.23 -39.15
C ASP A 58 -33.42 -11.95 -38.55
N LYS A 59 -33.49 -10.90 -39.37
CA LYS A 59 -33.93 -9.56 -38.96
C LYS A 59 -35.43 -9.49 -38.68
N SER A 60 -36.22 -10.43 -39.22
CA SER A 60 -37.65 -10.53 -38.99
C SER A 60 -38.01 -10.99 -37.57
N ALA A 61 -37.05 -11.56 -36.84
CA ALA A 61 -37.29 -12.20 -35.56
C ALA A 61 -36.87 -11.37 -34.33
N TYR A 62 -35.91 -10.44 -34.47
CA TYR A 62 -35.31 -9.76 -33.31
C TYR A 62 -35.02 -8.28 -33.54
N SER A 63 -35.14 -7.48 -32.47
CA SER A 63 -34.61 -6.13 -32.38
C SER A 63 -33.29 -6.16 -31.60
N LEU A 64 -32.18 -5.78 -32.24
CA LEU A 64 -30.84 -5.97 -31.69
C LEU A 64 -30.19 -4.64 -31.27
N THR A 65 -29.43 -4.67 -30.18
CA THR A 65 -28.57 -3.58 -29.70
C THR A 65 -27.12 -4.05 -29.59
N THR A 66 -26.16 -3.26 -30.08
CA THR A 66 -24.72 -3.56 -30.03
C THR A 66 -24.02 -2.75 -28.94
N GLY A 67 -22.90 -3.23 -28.41
CA GLY A 67 -22.10 -2.56 -27.38
C GLY A 67 -21.68 -3.51 -26.26
N GLU A 68 -21.25 -2.98 -25.12
CA GLU A 68 -20.84 -3.82 -23.96
C GLU A 68 -22.03 -4.56 -23.33
N ASN A 69 -23.23 -4.01 -23.45
CA ASN A 69 -24.49 -4.62 -23.00
C ASN A 69 -25.32 -5.16 -24.19
N ALA A 70 -24.66 -5.70 -25.21
CA ALA A 70 -25.35 -6.26 -26.37
C ALA A 70 -26.23 -7.45 -25.97
N ASN A 71 -27.48 -7.45 -26.42
CA ASN A 71 -28.44 -8.52 -26.16
C ASN A 71 -28.23 -9.75 -27.07
N PHE A 72 -27.05 -9.89 -27.68
CA PHE A 72 -26.69 -11.02 -28.52
C PHE A 72 -25.17 -11.15 -28.59
N GLY A 73 -24.68 -12.36 -28.86
CA GLY A 73 -23.26 -12.65 -28.82
C GLY A 73 -22.92 -14.09 -29.19
N ILE A 74 -21.67 -14.49 -28.96
CA ILE A 74 -21.21 -15.87 -29.16
C ILE A 74 -20.62 -16.38 -27.85
N LEU A 75 -21.08 -17.54 -27.44
CA LEU A 75 -20.51 -18.36 -26.38
C LEU A 75 -19.36 -19.18 -26.95
N ILE A 76 -18.26 -19.29 -26.21
CA ILE A 76 -17.12 -20.12 -26.57
C ILE A 76 -16.64 -20.97 -25.39
N ILE A 77 -16.27 -22.21 -25.65
CA ILE A 77 -15.64 -23.10 -24.67
C ILE A 77 -14.73 -24.12 -25.37
N PRO A 78 -13.63 -24.58 -24.76
CA PRO A 78 -12.87 -25.72 -25.27
C PRO A 78 -13.68 -27.03 -25.27
N GLN A 79 -13.59 -27.82 -26.34
CA GLN A 79 -14.36 -29.06 -26.50
C GLN A 79 -14.11 -30.09 -25.38
N ASN A 80 -12.92 -30.10 -24.79
CA ASN A 80 -12.55 -31.04 -23.73
C ASN A 80 -13.14 -30.69 -22.35
N LYS A 81 -13.79 -29.53 -22.21
CA LYS A 81 -14.58 -29.15 -21.03
C LYS A 81 -16.03 -29.62 -21.11
N LEU A 82 -16.43 -30.15 -22.25
CA LEU A 82 -17.78 -30.63 -22.50
C LEU A 82 -17.86 -32.16 -22.46
N GLY A 83 -18.92 -32.66 -21.84
CA GLY A 83 -19.37 -34.03 -22.02
C GLY A 83 -19.73 -34.31 -23.49
N LYS A 84 -19.64 -35.57 -23.88
CA LYS A 84 -19.94 -35.98 -25.26
C LYS A 84 -21.41 -35.65 -25.60
N GLY A 85 -21.60 -34.70 -26.52
CA GLY A 85 -22.93 -34.26 -26.97
C GLY A 85 -23.57 -33.17 -26.11
N GLU A 86 -22.83 -32.59 -25.16
CA GLU A 86 -23.28 -31.45 -24.37
C GLU A 86 -23.40 -30.18 -25.21
N LEU A 87 -24.49 -29.43 -24.97
CA LEU A 87 -24.77 -28.14 -25.60
C LEU A 87 -24.44 -27.03 -24.61
N ILE A 88 -23.79 -25.97 -25.09
CA ILE A 88 -23.43 -24.82 -24.25
C ILE A 88 -24.54 -23.77 -24.24
N ASP A 89 -24.72 -23.12 -23.10
CA ASP A 89 -25.61 -21.98 -22.86
C ASP A 89 -24.93 -20.96 -21.93
N VAL A 90 -25.60 -19.85 -21.60
CA VAL A 90 -25.02 -18.79 -20.76
C VAL A 90 -24.73 -19.22 -19.32
N ASP A 91 -25.37 -20.29 -18.84
CA ASP A 91 -25.21 -20.81 -17.48
C ASP A 91 -24.14 -21.92 -17.40
N THR A 92 -23.58 -22.31 -18.54
CA THR A 92 -22.54 -23.33 -18.62
C THR A 92 -21.28 -22.88 -17.89
N GLU A 93 -20.83 -23.67 -16.91
CA GLU A 93 -19.68 -23.34 -16.09
C GLU A 93 -18.42 -23.09 -16.95
N THR A 94 -17.70 -22.00 -16.70
CA THR A 94 -16.50 -21.57 -17.45
C THR A 94 -16.69 -21.17 -18.92
N VAL A 95 -17.93 -20.99 -19.39
CA VAL A 95 -18.19 -20.50 -20.75
C VAL A 95 -17.73 -19.04 -20.92
N GLY A 96 -17.03 -18.76 -22.01
CA GLY A 96 -16.72 -17.40 -22.40
C GLY A 96 -17.93 -16.77 -23.10
N ILE A 97 -18.50 -15.72 -22.51
CA ILE A 97 -19.58 -14.94 -23.13
C ILE A 97 -18.96 -13.77 -23.89
N VAL A 98 -19.14 -13.73 -25.21
CA VAL A 98 -18.62 -12.66 -26.08
C VAL A 98 -19.77 -11.84 -26.65
N PRO A 99 -20.15 -10.71 -26.02
CA PRO A 99 -21.19 -9.84 -26.54
C PRO A 99 -20.83 -9.25 -27.90
N ALA A 100 -21.82 -9.10 -28.77
CA ALA A 100 -21.62 -8.55 -30.10
C ALA A 100 -21.38 -7.03 -30.04
N LYS A 101 -20.11 -6.62 -30.24
CA LYS A 101 -19.74 -5.19 -30.24
C LYS A 101 -20.19 -4.44 -31.50
N ASN A 102 -20.32 -5.11 -32.64
CA ASN A 102 -20.70 -4.52 -33.92
C ASN A 102 -21.42 -5.53 -34.83
N ILE A 103 -22.25 -5.03 -35.75
CA ILE A 103 -22.81 -5.80 -36.86
C ILE A 103 -21.86 -5.68 -38.05
N MET A 104 -21.34 -6.81 -38.50
CA MET A 104 -20.40 -6.91 -39.63
C MET A 104 -21.11 -6.73 -40.98
N GLU A 105 -22.32 -7.27 -41.12
CA GLU A 105 -23.14 -7.15 -42.32
C GLU A 105 -24.60 -6.91 -41.91
N ASN A 106 -25.23 -5.91 -42.51
CA ASN A 106 -26.62 -5.56 -42.27
C ASN A 106 -27.34 -5.50 -43.60
N THR A 107 -28.15 -6.51 -43.87
CA THR A 107 -28.97 -6.58 -45.09
C THR A 107 -30.44 -6.33 -44.74
N ASP A 108 -31.31 -6.36 -45.74
CA ASP A 108 -32.75 -6.30 -45.51
C ASP A 108 -33.29 -7.56 -44.84
N GLU A 109 -32.56 -8.67 -44.90
CA GLU A 109 -33.00 -10.00 -44.43
C GLU A 109 -32.32 -10.44 -43.13
N TYR A 110 -31.07 -10.07 -42.88
CA TYR A 110 -30.29 -10.58 -41.74
C TYR A 110 -29.23 -9.62 -41.22
N TYR A 111 -28.79 -9.91 -39.99
CA TYR A 111 -27.57 -9.38 -39.38
C TYR A 111 -26.49 -10.46 -39.35
N ARG A 112 -25.24 -10.12 -39.70
CA ARG A 112 -24.07 -10.95 -39.39
C ARG A 112 -23.17 -10.26 -38.40
N PHE A 113 -22.60 -11.05 -37.50
CA PHE A 113 -21.67 -10.60 -36.48
C PHE A 113 -20.67 -11.72 -36.15
N THR A 114 -19.62 -11.37 -35.42
CA THR A 114 -18.50 -12.29 -35.21
C THR A 114 -17.88 -12.15 -33.84
N ALA A 115 -17.32 -13.25 -33.34
CA ALA A 115 -16.40 -13.26 -32.21
C ALA A 115 -15.03 -13.71 -32.71
N VAL A 116 -13.98 -13.02 -32.27
CA VAL A 116 -12.60 -13.36 -32.64
C VAL A 116 -11.84 -13.72 -31.37
N LEU A 117 -11.31 -14.94 -31.32
CA LEU A 117 -10.36 -15.38 -30.31
C LEU A 117 -8.96 -14.99 -30.78
N THR A 118 -8.35 -14.05 -30.07
CA THR A 118 -7.10 -13.38 -30.47
C THR A 118 -5.99 -13.71 -29.49
N GLY A 119 -4.74 -13.47 -29.88
CA GLY A 119 -3.59 -13.69 -28.99
C GLY A 119 -3.35 -15.14 -28.58
N LEU A 120 -4.00 -16.11 -29.26
CA LEU A 120 -3.87 -17.53 -28.99
C LEU A 120 -2.41 -17.97 -29.26
N PRO A 121 -1.67 -18.47 -28.25
CA PRO A 121 -0.32 -18.98 -28.47
C PRO A 121 -0.33 -20.21 -29.38
N ALA A 122 0.79 -20.48 -30.07
CA ALA A 122 0.86 -21.51 -31.10
C ALA A 122 0.60 -22.93 -30.56
N GLU A 123 0.97 -23.19 -29.30
CA GLU A 123 0.66 -24.42 -28.54
C GLU A 123 -0.84 -24.73 -28.46
N PHE A 124 -1.71 -23.74 -28.64
CA PHE A 124 -3.16 -23.91 -28.57
C PHE A 124 -3.84 -24.02 -29.94
N TYR A 125 -3.11 -23.93 -31.06
CA TYR A 125 -3.73 -23.93 -32.39
C TYR A 125 -4.51 -25.21 -32.71
N GLY A 126 -4.15 -26.34 -32.10
CA GLY A 126 -4.88 -27.61 -32.22
C GLY A 126 -6.08 -27.77 -31.28
N THR A 127 -6.35 -26.80 -30.41
CA THR A 127 -7.47 -26.87 -29.45
C THR A 127 -8.79 -26.62 -30.15
N GLU A 128 -9.68 -27.61 -30.15
CA GLU A 128 -11.05 -27.45 -30.65
C GLU A 128 -11.85 -26.52 -29.73
N ILE A 129 -12.27 -25.37 -30.28
CA ILE A 129 -13.14 -24.40 -29.63
C ILE A 129 -14.55 -24.60 -30.12
N VAL A 130 -15.45 -24.86 -29.18
CA VAL A 130 -16.87 -25.00 -29.38
C VAL A 130 -17.51 -23.63 -29.23
N ALA A 131 -18.20 -23.17 -30.25
CA ALA A 131 -18.91 -21.91 -30.27
C ALA A 131 -20.42 -22.10 -30.45
N ARG A 132 -21.21 -21.20 -29.87
CA ARG A 132 -22.67 -21.14 -30.05
C ARG A 132 -23.15 -19.70 -29.93
N ALA A 133 -23.89 -19.21 -30.93
CA ALA A 133 -24.43 -17.86 -30.87
C ALA A 133 -25.70 -17.82 -29.99
N TYR A 134 -25.94 -16.67 -29.36
CA TYR A 134 -27.13 -16.41 -28.54
C TYR A 134 -27.76 -15.05 -28.87
N VAL A 135 -29.07 -14.95 -28.64
CA VAL A 135 -29.84 -13.70 -28.56
C VAL A 135 -30.68 -13.75 -27.29
N GLU A 136 -30.64 -12.69 -26.50
CA GLU A 136 -31.47 -12.45 -25.32
C GLU A 136 -32.58 -11.45 -25.67
N GLN A 137 -33.82 -11.81 -25.34
CA GLN A 137 -34.95 -10.90 -25.42
C GLN A 137 -35.88 -11.15 -24.23
N ASP A 138 -36.18 -10.10 -23.46
CA ASP A 138 -37.05 -10.16 -22.28
C ASP A 138 -36.65 -11.25 -21.26
N GLY A 139 -35.34 -11.45 -21.06
CA GLY A 139 -34.78 -12.46 -20.16
C GLY A 139 -34.82 -13.89 -20.71
N VAL A 140 -35.20 -14.08 -21.98
CA VAL A 140 -35.24 -15.39 -22.65
C VAL A 140 -34.12 -15.49 -23.68
N TYR A 141 -33.32 -16.55 -23.58
CA TYR A 141 -32.23 -16.83 -24.50
C TYR A 141 -32.65 -17.77 -25.64
N THR A 142 -32.35 -17.37 -26.88
CA THR A 142 -32.39 -18.24 -28.06
C THR A 142 -30.98 -18.53 -28.55
N TYR A 143 -30.71 -19.78 -28.92
CA TYR A 143 -29.36 -20.22 -29.32
C TYR A 143 -29.32 -20.80 -30.73
N SER A 144 -28.18 -20.66 -31.40
CA SER A 144 -27.90 -21.30 -32.68
C SER A 144 -27.55 -22.79 -32.54
N ASN A 145 -27.23 -23.40 -33.68
CA ASN A 145 -26.38 -24.60 -33.72
C ASN A 145 -25.01 -24.32 -33.06
N GLN A 146 -24.35 -25.39 -32.61
CA GLN A 146 -23.02 -25.37 -32.04
C GLN A 146 -21.98 -25.80 -33.09
N LEU A 147 -20.81 -25.18 -33.09
CA LEU A 147 -19.72 -25.49 -34.03
C LEU A 147 -18.39 -25.62 -33.28
N ALA A 148 -17.69 -26.74 -33.47
CA ALA A 148 -16.33 -26.94 -32.96
C ALA A 148 -15.30 -26.67 -34.08
N ARG A 149 -14.35 -25.76 -33.84
CA ARG A 149 -13.21 -25.50 -34.73
C ARG A 149 -11.96 -25.16 -33.93
N SER A 150 -10.80 -25.62 -34.40
CA SER A 150 -9.48 -25.13 -33.97
C SER A 150 -8.83 -24.26 -35.06
N VAL A 151 -7.78 -23.49 -34.71
CA VAL A 151 -6.99 -22.74 -35.69
C VAL A 151 -6.35 -23.68 -36.72
N LYS A 152 -5.85 -24.83 -36.27
CA LYS A 152 -5.29 -25.89 -37.11
C LYS A 152 -6.33 -26.46 -38.07
N THR A 153 -7.48 -26.87 -37.55
CA THR A 153 -8.57 -27.47 -38.35
C THR A 153 -9.05 -26.50 -39.43
N VAL A 154 -9.13 -25.20 -39.13
CA VAL A 154 -9.50 -24.18 -40.12
C VAL A 154 -8.39 -23.96 -41.15
N ALA A 155 -7.11 -23.98 -40.75
CA ALA A 155 -5.98 -23.90 -41.69
C ALA A 155 -5.95 -25.09 -42.66
N GLU A 156 -6.16 -26.32 -42.15
CA GLU A 156 -6.25 -27.53 -42.97
C GLU A 156 -7.43 -27.44 -43.95
N MET A 157 -8.60 -26.97 -43.50
CA MET A 157 -9.76 -26.75 -44.38
C MET A 157 -9.51 -25.71 -45.47
N ILE A 158 -8.67 -24.70 -45.23
CA ILE A 158 -8.27 -23.72 -46.25
C ILE A 158 -7.39 -24.39 -47.31
N LEU A 159 -6.44 -25.24 -46.91
CA LEU A 159 -5.55 -25.94 -47.85
C LEU A 159 -6.28 -26.98 -48.71
N ASP A 160 -7.33 -27.60 -48.17
CA ASP A 160 -8.17 -28.56 -48.89
C ASP A 160 -9.17 -27.90 -49.86
N ASN A 161 -9.32 -26.57 -49.82
CA ASN A 161 -10.27 -25.84 -50.65
C ASN A 161 -9.64 -25.40 -51.98
N ILE A 162 -10.15 -25.93 -53.09
CA ILE A 162 -9.70 -25.62 -54.46
C ILE A 162 -9.90 -24.14 -54.85
N ASP A 163 -10.82 -23.44 -54.17
CA ASP A 163 -11.15 -22.04 -54.44
C ASP A 163 -10.42 -21.07 -53.50
N ALA A 164 -9.54 -21.55 -52.60
CA ALA A 164 -8.77 -20.70 -51.69
C ALA A 164 -7.80 -19.80 -52.47
N THR A 165 -7.69 -18.54 -52.03
CA THR A 165 -6.76 -17.56 -52.59
C THR A 165 -5.31 -17.85 -52.19
N GLU A 166 -4.35 -17.36 -52.98
CA GLU A 166 -2.92 -17.52 -52.67
C GLU A 166 -2.55 -16.99 -51.27
N THR A 167 -3.19 -15.89 -50.84
CA THR A 167 -3.01 -15.30 -49.51
C THR A 167 -3.54 -16.20 -48.39
N GLU A 168 -4.70 -16.83 -48.59
CA GLU A 168 -5.28 -17.77 -47.62
C GLU A 168 -4.42 -19.01 -47.47
N VAL A 169 -3.92 -19.55 -48.59
CA VAL A 169 -2.99 -20.68 -48.62
C VAL A 169 -1.67 -20.33 -47.91
N GLN A 170 -1.13 -19.12 -48.11
CA GLN A 170 0.08 -18.69 -47.41
C GLN A 170 -0.13 -18.65 -45.89
N VAL A 171 -1.21 -18.05 -45.42
CA VAL A 171 -1.52 -17.93 -43.99
C VAL A 171 -1.74 -19.29 -43.35
N ALA A 172 -2.47 -20.19 -44.02
CA ALA A 172 -2.68 -21.55 -43.53
C ALA A 172 -1.35 -22.30 -43.34
N ASN A 173 -0.41 -22.17 -44.29
CA ASN A 173 0.93 -22.75 -44.16
C ASN A 173 1.75 -22.14 -43.02
N GLU A 174 1.70 -20.83 -42.81
CA GLU A 174 2.40 -20.16 -41.70
C GLU A 174 1.87 -20.60 -40.34
N VAL A 175 0.55 -20.77 -40.23
CA VAL A 175 -0.13 -21.25 -39.02
C VAL A 175 0.26 -22.69 -38.70
N LEU A 176 0.25 -23.58 -39.69
CA LEU A 176 0.63 -24.99 -39.50
C LEU A 176 2.12 -25.13 -39.16
N ALA A 177 3.00 -24.34 -39.77
CA ALA A 177 4.42 -24.34 -39.44
C ALA A 177 4.68 -23.91 -37.98
N LYS A 178 3.93 -22.93 -37.46
CA LYS A 178 4.00 -22.53 -36.04
C LYS A 178 3.52 -23.62 -35.10
N TYR A 179 2.47 -24.35 -35.48
CA TYR A 179 1.96 -25.48 -34.69
C TYR A 179 2.95 -26.66 -34.66
N GLU A 180 3.55 -27.01 -35.79
CA GLU A 180 4.52 -28.12 -35.90
C GLU A 180 5.79 -27.92 -35.05
N GLN A 181 6.20 -26.68 -34.80
CA GLN A 181 7.34 -26.37 -33.93
C GLN A 181 7.11 -26.70 -32.45
N VAL A 182 5.85 -26.87 -32.05
CA VAL A 182 5.44 -26.94 -30.64
C VAL A 182 5.05 -28.37 -30.22
N GLY A 183 4.52 -29.18 -31.16
CA GLY A 183 4.24 -30.61 -30.95
C GLY A 183 2.92 -30.92 -30.21
N ASP A 184 2.42 -32.16 -30.35
CA ASP A 184 1.10 -32.61 -29.85
C ASP A 184 1.04 -32.93 -28.33
N ASP A 185 2.17 -32.90 -27.61
CA ASP A 185 2.32 -33.47 -26.25
C ASP A 185 2.21 -32.44 -25.09
N ILE A 186 1.60 -31.27 -25.31
CA ILE A 186 1.44 -30.26 -24.26
C ILE A 186 0.11 -30.46 -23.50
N THR A 187 0.20 -30.72 -22.19
CA THR A 187 -0.96 -30.68 -21.30
C THR A 187 -1.34 -29.23 -21.05
N VAL A 188 -2.39 -28.78 -21.74
CA VAL A 188 -2.85 -27.39 -21.78
C VAL A 188 -3.62 -26.98 -20.51
N ASN A 189 -3.20 -25.88 -19.86
CA ASN A 189 -3.93 -25.25 -18.76
C ASN A 189 -4.83 -24.10 -19.27
N TYR A 190 -6.11 -24.42 -19.51
CA TYR A 190 -7.12 -23.54 -20.10
C TYR A 190 -7.39 -22.23 -19.34
N ASN A 191 -7.09 -22.19 -18.04
CA ASN A 191 -7.17 -20.94 -17.27
C ASN A 191 -6.24 -19.87 -17.83
N GLU A 192 -5.14 -20.23 -18.50
CA GLU A 192 -4.20 -19.25 -19.09
C GLU A 192 -4.70 -18.62 -20.41
N ILE A 193 -5.68 -19.23 -21.10
CA ILE A 193 -6.30 -18.62 -22.29
C ILE A 193 -7.37 -17.60 -21.88
N LEU A 194 -8.17 -17.95 -20.86
CA LEU A 194 -9.24 -17.10 -20.34
C LEU A 194 -8.70 -15.98 -19.44
N ASN A 195 -7.62 -16.26 -18.70
CA ASN A 195 -6.91 -15.32 -17.84
C ASN A 195 -5.42 -15.30 -18.23
N PRO A 196 -5.05 -14.59 -19.31
CA PRO A 196 -3.65 -14.52 -19.73
C PRO A 196 -2.77 -14.00 -18.59
N SER A 197 -1.63 -14.67 -18.41
CA SER A 197 -0.59 -14.22 -17.49
C SER A 197 -0.14 -12.83 -17.90
N LYS A 198 -0.38 -11.84 -17.04
CA LYS A 198 0.08 -10.47 -17.22
C LYS A 198 0.84 -10.09 -15.97
N LEU A 199 2.05 -9.57 -16.14
CA LEU A 199 2.85 -8.98 -15.08
C LEU A 199 3.13 -7.53 -15.47
N ILE A 200 2.77 -6.60 -14.60
CA ILE A 200 2.87 -5.16 -14.81
C ILE A 200 3.71 -4.57 -13.69
N GLU A 201 4.80 -3.93 -14.08
CA GLU A 201 5.57 -3.01 -13.25
C GLU A 201 4.98 -1.61 -13.47
N TYR A 202 4.70 -0.88 -12.40
CA TYR A 202 4.25 0.51 -12.50
C TYR A 202 5.41 1.46 -12.77
N PRO A 203 5.18 2.62 -13.41
CA PRO A 203 6.18 3.67 -13.48
C PRO A 203 6.66 4.07 -12.09
N GLU A 204 7.94 4.39 -11.96
CA GLU A 204 8.48 4.88 -10.69
C GLU A 204 7.88 6.24 -10.31
N TYR A 205 7.72 6.48 -9.01
CA TYR A 205 7.37 7.81 -8.52
C TYR A 205 8.50 8.82 -8.75
N PRO A 206 8.19 10.13 -8.79
CA PRO A 206 9.18 11.21 -8.75
C PRO A 206 10.16 11.08 -7.57
N GLU A 207 11.38 11.62 -7.70
CA GLU A 207 12.48 11.52 -6.69
C GLU A 207 12.09 12.07 -5.30
N GLU A 208 11.09 12.94 -5.24
CA GLU A 208 10.50 13.51 -4.01
C GLU A 208 9.88 12.43 -3.10
N ILE A 209 9.43 11.30 -3.66
CA ILE A 209 9.00 10.14 -2.88
C ILE A 209 10.25 9.35 -2.48
N ALA A 210 10.59 9.35 -1.19
CA ALA A 210 11.83 8.77 -0.72
C ALA A 210 11.88 7.25 -0.98
N ARG A 211 13.08 6.77 -1.32
CA ARG A 211 13.39 5.35 -1.50
C ARG A 211 14.01 4.78 -0.23
N ASP A 212 13.91 3.47 -0.08
CA ASP A 212 14.62 2.72 0.94
C ASP A 212 15.35 1.52 0.33
N TYR A 213 16.51 1.22 0.89
CA TYR A 213 17.44 0.23 0.34
C TYR A 213 17.72 -0.94 1.29
N MET A 214 16.99 -1.02 2.41
CA MET A 214 17.01 -2.19 3.29
C MET A 214 16.59 -3.46 2.55
N TYR A 215 15.76 -3.31 1.51
CA TYR A 215 15.30 -4.39 0.65
C TYR A 215 15.58 -4.10 -0.82
N SER A 216 15.85 -5.16 -1.58
CA SER A 216 15.76 -5.14 -3.05
C SER A 216 14.72 -6.18 -3.45
N VAL A 217 13.74 -5.79 -4.25
CA VAL A 217 12.59 -6.64 -4.56
C VAL A 217 12.51 -6.91 -6.05
N SER A 218 12.32 -8.17 -6.41
CA SER A 218 11.96 -8.54 -7.78
C SER A 218 10.72 -9.43 -7.78
N VAL A 219 9.98 -9.43 -8.88
CA VAL A 219 8.83 -10.31 -9.09
C VAL A 219 8.99 -11.08 -10.38
N ARG A 220 8.68 -12.37 -10.32
CA ARG A 220 8.80 -13.31 -11.43
C ARG A 220 7.47 -13.93 -11.75
N GLN A 221 7.09 -13.89 -13.02
CA GLN A 221 5.97 -14.65 -13.57
C GLN A 221 6.46 -15.42 -14.79
N LYS A 222 6.52 -16.76 -14.68
CA LYS A 222 7.13 -17.62 -15.70
C LYS A 222 8.58 -17.16 -15.99
N ASN A 223 8.87 -16.75 -17.22
CA ASN A 223 10.19 -16.27 -17.65
C ASN A 223 10.36 -14.75 -17.54
N ASN A 224 9.30 -14.02 -17.15
CA ASN A 224 9.35 -12.56 -17.00
C ASN A 224 9.78 -12.21 -15.57
N VAL A 225 10.81 -11.38 -15.45
CA VAL A 225 11.32 -10.84 -14.19
C VAL A 225 11.25 -9.33 -14.24
N LYS A 226 10.75 -8.71 -13.17
CA LYS A 226 10.69 -7.26 -12.97
C LYS A 226 11.31 -6.90 -11.64
N GLU A 227 12.23 -5.94 -11.63
CA GLU A 227 12.72 -5.34 -10.39
C GLU A 227 11.69 -4.30 -9.95
N LEU A 228 11.51 -4.13 -8.63
CA LEU A 228 10.56 -3.20 -8.05
C LEU A 228 11.28 -2.23 -7.14
N THR A 229 10.98 -0.95 -7.27
CA THR A 229 11.46 0.09 -6.35
C THR A 229 10.76 -0.04 -5.01
N VAL A 230 11.54 0.09 -3.93
CA VAL A 230 11.04 0.17 -2.56
C VAL A 230 11.01 1.62 -2.11
N TYR A 231 9.82 2.10 -1.78
CA TYR A 231 9.57 3.46 -1.30
C TYR A 231 9.44 3.47 0.21
N ASN A 232 9.80 4.59 0.84
CA ASN A 232 9.65 4.83 2.28
C ASN A 232 9.55 6.34 2.51
N HIS A 233 8.53 6.97 1.92
CA HIS A 233 8.23 8.36 2.21
C HIS A 233 7.46 8.42 3.53
N VAL A 234 8.19 8.82 4.57
CA VAL A 234 7.68 8.93 5.93
C VAL A 234 8.12 10.25 6.55
N ARG A 235 7.23 10.83 7.35
CA ARG A 235 7.59 11.83 8.34
C ARG A 235 7.82 11.16 9.70
N GLU A 236 8.78 11.67 10.47
CA GLU A 236 9.04 11.11 11.80
C GLU A 236 7.85 11.32 12.74
N PHE A 237 7.48 10.26 13.45
CA PHE A 237 6.38 10.25 14.42
C PHE A 237 6.66 11.11 15.67
N PHE A 238 5.65 11.90 16.07
CA PHE A 238 5.74 12.96 17.08
C PHE A 238 5.50 12.49 18.53
N TYR A 239 5.18 11.20 18.74
CA TYR A 239 4.85 10.63 20.06
C TYR A 239 5.63 9.35 20.37
N GLN A 240 6.91 9.30 20.03
CA GLN A 240 7.77 8.13 20.28
C GLN A 240 7.80 7.69 21.77
N ASP A 241 7.48 8.59 22.70
CA ASP A 241 7.45 8.34 24.14
C ASP A 241 6.37 7.37 24.64
N ARG A 242 5.33 7.12 23.83
CA ARG A 242 4.19 6.27 24.24
C ARG A 242 4.31 4.82 23.75
N PHE A 243 5.16 4.54 22.77
CA PHE A 243 5.14 3.30 22.00
C PHE A 243 6.52 2.63 21.96
N ASP A 244 6.55 1.30 21.94
CA ASP A 244 7.79 0.52 21.86
C ASP A 244 8.30 0.56 20.40
N GLY A 245 9.21 1.50 20.12
CA GLY A 245 9.62 1.83 18.76
C GLY A 245 8.68 2.86 18.12
N GLY A 246 9.19 4.08 17.94
CA GLY A 246 8.48 5.14 17.21
C GLY A 246 8.09 4.69 15.81
N ASP A 247 7.02 5.26 15.27
CA ASP A 247 6.57 4.91 13.93
C ASP A 247 7.43 5.60 12.87
N THR A 248 8.47 4.90 12.42
CA THR A 248 9.56 5.55 11.67
C THR A 248 9.70 5.09 10.24
N ASN A 249 9.06 4.00 9.82
CA ASN A 249 9.16 3.47 8.47
C ASN A 249 7.80 2.98 7.93
N ARG A 250 7.57 3.21 6.64
CA ARG A 250 6.40 2.79 5.87
C ARG A 250 6.87 2.27 4.51
N ARG A 251 7.71 1.23 4.54
CA ARG A 251 8.26 0.69 3.31
C ARG A 251 7.17 0.02 2.50
N PHE A 252 7.13 0.31 1.20
CA PHE A 252 6.29 -0.44 0.28
C PHE A 252 6.90 -0.58 -1.11
N CYS A 253 6.50 -1.63 -1.81
CA CYS A 253 6.68 -1.76 -3.26
C CYS A 253 5.37 -2.28 -3.87
N GLU A 254 5.23 -2.14 -5.19
CA GLU A 254 3.97 -2.44 -5.84
C GLU A 254 4.10 -2.89 -7.29
N PHE A 255 3.15 -3.71 -7.72
CA PHE A 255 3.02 -4.23 -9.08
C PHE A 255 1.60 -4.74 -9.30
N ALA A 256 1.27 -5.14 -10.52
CA ALA A 256 0.02 -5.85 -10.80
C ALA A 256 0.24 -7.15 -11.56
N PHE A 257 -0.62 -8.14 -11.31
CA PHE A 257 -0.60 -9.38 -12.08
C PHE A 257 -1.96 -10.07 -12.25
N SER A 258 -2.09 -10.86 -13.30
CA SER A 258 -3.21 -11.77 -13.54
C SER A 258 -2.71 -13.12 -14.07
N GLY A 259 -3.57 -14.14 -14.06
CA GLY A 259 -3.28 -15.45 -14.65
C GLY A 259 -2.45 -16.33 -13.71
N SER A 260 -1.30 -16.82 -14.18
CA SER A 260 -0.45 -17.73 -13.40
C SER A 260 0.13 -17.08 -12.14
N ALA A 261 0.42 -17.88 -11.12
CA ALA A 261 1.09 -17.44 -9.91
C ALA A 261 2.41 -16.70 -10.19
N VAL A 262 2.74 -15.78 -9.30
CA VAL A 262 4.01 -15.04 -9.26
C VAL A 262 4.87 -15.48 -8.09
N THR A 263 6.17 -15.23 -8.18
CA THR A 263 7.09 -15.29 -7.04
C THR A 263 7.71 -13.93 -6.83
N VAL A 264 7.55 -13.37 -5.62
CA VAL A 264 8.20 -12.14 -5.19
C VAL A 264 9.44 -12.51 -4.40
N ASP A 265 10.61 -12.11 -4.88
CA ASP A 265 11.90 -12.33 -4.23
C ASP A 265 12.31 -11.04 -3.51
N VAL A 266 12.33 -11.08 -2.19
CA VAL A 266 12.75 -9.98 -1.30
C VAL A 266 14.15 -10.28 -0.81
N LYS A 267 15.15 -9.62 -1.40
CA LYS A 267 16.52 -9.66 -0.92
C LYS A 267 16.67 -8.68 0.25
N VAL A 268 17.18 -9.18 1.37
CA VAL A 268 17.39 -8.41 2.60
C VAL A 268 18.84 -7.92 2.66
N ASN A 269 19.02 -6.60 2.80
CA ASN A 269 20.32 -5.93 2.82
C ASN A 269 20.74 -5.50 4.24
N THR A 270 20.36 -6.30 5.24
CA THR A 270 20.71 -6.15 6.66
C THR A 270 20.82 -7.53 7.29
N ASP A 271 21.44 -7.61 8.47
CA ASP A 271 21.34 -8.80 9.32
C ASP A 271 19.90 -9.00 9.79
N PHE A 272 19.50 -10.27 9.96
CA PHE A 272 18.26 -10.64 10.64
C PHE A 272 18.24 -12.11 11.04
N ASP A 273 17.57 -12.45 12.12
CA ASP A 273 17.50 -13.83 12.63
C ASP A 273 16.25 -14.58 12.15
N THR A 274 15.14 -13.87 12.01
CA THR A 274 13.83 -14.42 11.72
C THR A 274 13.02 -13.53 10.80
N TYR A 275 12.08 -14.12 10.05
CA TYR A 275 11.09 -13.37 9.28
C TYR A 275 9.69 -13.96 9.41
N SER A 276 8.69 -13.12 9.20
CA SER A 276 7.27 -13.48 9.12
C SER A 276 6.66 -12.95 7.81
N VAL A 277 5.70 -13.68 7.26
CA VAL A 277 4.91 -13.28 6.08
C VAL A 277 3.46 -13.16 6.48
N ILE A 278 2.93 -11.96 6.37
CA ILE A 278 1.69 -11.53 7.02
C ILE A 278 0.64 -11.17 5.95
N PRO A 279 -0.65 -11.46 6.17
CA PRO A 279 -1.19 -12.18 7.33
C PRO A 279 -0.88 -13.68 7.33
N THR A 280 -0.42 -14.20 8.46
CA THR A 280 -0.06 -15.63 8.61
C THR A 280 -1.23 -16.54 8.23
N SER A 281 -2.47 -16.17 8.58
CA SER A 281 -3.65 -16.99 8.33
C SER A 281 -4.07 -17.11 6.88
N LYS A 282 -3.56 -16.24 6.00
CA LYS A 282 -3.73 -16.39 4.54
C LYS A 282 -2.82 -17.47 3.96
N GLY A 283 -1.82 -17.94 4.72
CA GLY A 283 -1.05 -19.14 4.39
C GLY A 283 -0.16 -18.98 3.16
N PHE A 284 0.38 -17.78 2.93
CA PHE A 284 1.35 -17.53 1.87
C PHE A 284 2.53 -18.51 1.96
N LYS A 285 2.92 -19.08 0.81
CA LYS A 285 4.08 -19.96 0.75
C LYS A 285 5.33 -19.11 0.62
N SER A 286 6.23 -19.21 1.59
CA SER A 286 7.55 -18.60 1.52
C SER A 286 8.68 -19.63 1.59
N THR A 287 9.81 -19.30 0.98
CA THR A 287 11.08 -20.01 1.12
C THR A 287 12.19 -19.00 1.34
N TYR A 288 13.33 -19.48 1.84
CA TYR A 288 14.49 -18.63 2.07
C TYR A 288 15.75 -19.30 1.52
N ALA A 289 16.59 -18.53 0.86
CA ALA A 289 17.94 -18.92 0.45
C ALA A 289 18.85 -17.70 0.37
N ASP A 290 20.01 -17.76 1.02
CA ASP A 290 21.10 -16.78 0.89
C ASP A 290 20.67 -15.30 0.91
N GLY A 291 19.92 -14.91 1.94
CA GLY A 291 19.46 -13.53 2.12
C GLY A 291 18.22 -13.13 1.30
N VAL A 292 17.62 -14.07 0.56
CA VAL A 292 16.42 -13.84 -0.25
C VAL A 292 15.24 -14.61 0.32
N ILE A 293 14.16 -13.89 0.63
CA ILE A 293 12.85 -14.43 1.00
C ILE A 293 11.98 -14.47 -0.27
N SER A 294 11.60 -15.66 -0.73
CA SER A 294 10.78 -15.86 -1.92
C SER A 294 9.35 -16.22 -1.55
N ILE A 295 8.38 -15.39 -1.91
CA ILE A 295 6.96 -15.50 -1.57
C ILE A 295 6.17 -15.85 -2.83
N THR A 296 5.37 -16.91 -2.81
CA THR A 296 4.50 -17.29 -3.93
C THR A 296 3.08 -16.77 -3.74
N MET A 297 2.54 -16.10 -4.76
CA MET A 297 1.18 -15.54 -4.77
C MET A 297 0.42 -16.05 -5.99
N ASP A 298 -0.75 -16.65 -5.78
CA ASP A 298 -1.61 -17.19 -6.83
C ASP A 298 -2.69 -16.20 -7.30
N LYS A 299 -2.94 -15.16 -6.51
CA LYS A 299 -3.85 -14.04 -6.83
C LYS A 299 -3.29 -12.70 -6.31
N PRO A 300 -3.72 -11.56 -6.89
CA PRO A 300 -3.49 -10.25 -6.32
C PRO A 300 -3.94 -10.14 -4.86
N GLU A 301 -3.05 -9.64 -4.00
CA GLU A 301 -3.29 -9.47 -2.56
C GLU A 301 -2.19 -8.59 -1.94
N GLN A 302 -2.43 -8.07 -0.73
CA GLN A 302 -1.39 -7.38 0.04
C GLN A 302 -0.69 -8.32 1.01
N VAL A 303 0.63 -8.20 1.10
CA VAL A 303 1.50 -8.97 2.01
C VAL A 303 2.41 -8.02 2.77
N VAL A 304 2.72 -8.34 4.03
CA VAL A 304 3.78 -7.66 4.79
C VAL A 304 4.87 -8.65 5.17
N VAL A 305 6.13 -8.27 4.98
CA VAL A 305 7.30 -8.98 5.51
C VAL A 305 7.81 -8.22 6.72
N ILE A 306 7.96 -8.91 7.85
CA ILE A 306 8.56 -8.36 9.08
C ILE A 306 9.72 -9.24 9.49
N LEU A 307 10.87 -8.62 9.77
CA LEU A 307 12.06 -9.26 10.33
C LEU A 307 12.07 -9.11 11.85
N ASP A 308 12.50 -10.16 12.56
CA ASP A 308 12.81 -10.12 14.00
C ASP A 308 11.70 -9.58 14.91
N ASP A 309 10.44 -9.73 14.49
CA ASP A 309 9.27 -9.15 15.17
C ASP A 309 9.34 -7.63 15.34
N ASP A 310 10.24 -6.96 14.61
CA ASP A 310 10.41 -5.53 14.65
C ASP A 310 9.61 -4.89 13.52
N VAL A 311 8.50 -4.27 13.89
CA VAL A 311 7.61 -3.55 12.98
C VAL A 311 8.32 -2.41 12.22
N ASN A 312 9.47 -1.91 12.68
CA ASN A 312 10.26 -0.93 11.93
C ASN A 312 10.94 -1.53 10.70
N THR A 313 11.01 -2.85 10.60
CA THR A 313 11.51 -3.58 9.42
C THR A 313 10.41 -3.86 8.40
N ALA A 314 9.15 -3.56 8.70
CA ALA A 314 8.01 -3.91 7.86
C ALA A 314 8.18 -3.43 6.41
N LEU A 315 7.99 -4.34 5.46
CA LEU A 315 7.86 -4.09 4.03
C LEU A 315 6.48 -4.54 3.55
N ALA A 316 5.65 -3.59 3.13
CA ALA A 316 4.38 -3.89 2.48
C ALA A 316 4.59 -4.14 0.97
N ILE A 317 3.98 -5.19 0.45
CA ILE A 317 4.02 -5.57 -0.96
C ILE A 317 2.58 -5.52 -1.47
N PHE A 318 2.30 -4.57 -2.36
CA PHE A 318 0.98 -4.40 -2.95
C PHE A 318 0.95 -5.07 -4.33
N ALA A 319 0.40 -6.29 -4.39
CA ALA A 319 0.16 -6.96 -5.65
C ALA A 319 -1.29 -6.74 -6.08
N ASP A 320 -1.50 -5.83 -7.03
CA ASP A 320 -2.82 -5.46 -7.51
C ASP A 320 -3.28 -6.32 -8.71
N ALA A 321 -4.59 -6.30 -8.98
CA ALA A 321 -5.09 -6.75 -10.26
C ALA A 321 -4.77 -5.70 -11.34
N PRO A 322 -4.58 -6.09 -12.63
CA PRO A 322 -4.44 -5.12 -13.70
C PRO A 322 -5.60 -4.14 -13.74
N GLU A 323 -5.28 -2.86 -13.83
CA GLU A 323 -6.27 -1.79 -13.93
C GLU A 323 -7.10 -1.92 -15.21
N THR A 324 -8.42 -1.72 -15.10
CA THR A 324 -9.37 -1.92 -16.20
C THR A 324 -10.15 -0.65 -16.56
N ASP A 325 -10.13 0.36 -15.70
CA ASP A 325 -10.91 1.59 -15.81
C ASP A 325 -10.04 2.83 -16.07
N VAL A 326 -8.86 2.68 -16.67
CA VAL A 326 -7.99 3.80 -17.06
C VAL A 326 -8.72 4.72 -18.06
N PRO A 327 -8.97 6.00 -17.74
CA PRO A 327 -9.67 6.92 -18.62
C PRO A 327 -8.72 7.54 -19.66
N ASP A 328 -9.29 8.02 -20.77
CA ASP A 328 -8.61 9.00 -21.61
C ASP A 328 -8.47 10.33 -20.87
N LYS A 329 -7.28 10.95 -20.95
CA LYS A 329 -6.94 12.17 -20.19
C LYS A 329 -7.91 13.33 -20.39
N ASP A 330 -8.50 13.43 -21.58
CA ASP A 330 -9.43 14.51 -21.93
C ASP A 330 -10.89 14.22 -21.50
N ASP A 331 -11.18 12.97 -21.10
CA ASP A 331 -12.54 12.50 -20.79
C ASP A 331 -12.81 12.34 -19.27
N VAL A 332 -11.88 12.78 -18.42
CA VAL A 332 -12.01 12.78 -16.96
C VAL A 332 -11.91 14.19 -16.38
N ASP A 333 -12.66 14.49 -15.31
CA ASP A 333 -12.75 15.85 -14.74
C ASP A 333 -11.42 16.35 -14.19
N VAL A 334 -10.67 15.47 -13.53
CA VAL A 334 -9.31 15.72 -13.04
C VAL A 334 -8.42 14.52 -13.40
N TYR A 335 -7.33 14.79 -14.12
CA TYR A 335 -6.30 13.80 -14.43
C TYR A 335 -4.97 14.24 -13.83
N VAL A 336 -4.30 13.35 -13.09
CA VAL A 336 -2.99 13.60 -12.49
C VAL A 336 -1.94 12.68 -13.09
N GLU A 337 -0.84 13.27 -13.55
CA GLU A 337 0.39 12.59 -13.95
C GLU A 337 1.60 13.24 -13.26
N GLY A 338 2.77 12.58 -13.29
CA GLY A 338 4.00 13.13 -12.71
C GLY A 338 3.88 13.56 -11.24
N PHE A 339 4.70 14.54 -10.83
CA PHE A 339 4.60 15.16 -9.51
C PHE A 339 3.72 16.39 -9.58
N ASN A 340 2.48 16.28 -9.08
CA ASN A 340 1.51 17.36 -9.00
C ASN A 340 1.17 18.00 -10.37
N GLU A 341 1.30 17.26 -11.47
CA GLU A 341 0.91 17.72 -12.81
C GLU A 341 -0.59 17.41 -13.03
N ILE A 342 -1.42 18.42 -12.75
CA ILE A 342 -2.88 18.27 -12.71
C ILE A 342 -3.50 18.90 -13.96
N THR A 343 -4.32 18.12 -14.68
CA THR A 343 -5.20 18.61 -15.75
C THR A 343 -6.64 18.62 -15.23
N ILE A 344 -7.29 19.80 -15.26
CA ILE A 344 -8.70 19.96 -14.85
C ILE A 344 -9.52 20.23 -16.11
N ASN A 345 -10.34 19.25 -16.51
CA ASN A 345 -11.29 19.36 -17.62
C ASN A 345 -12.71 19.71 -17.16
N ALA A 346 -12.97 19.64 -15.84
CA ALA A 346 -14.25 19.98 -15.25
C ALA A 346 -14.75 21.36 -15.71
N THR A 347 -16.00 21.43 -16.19
CA THR A 347 -16.57 22.69 -16.70
C THR A 347 -16.85 23.71 -15.57
N SER A 348 -17.12 23.23 -14.36
CA SER A 348 -17.34 24.06 -13.16
C SER A 348 -17.27 23.23 -11.89
N GLY A 349 -16.96 23.85 -10.76
CA GLY A 349 -17.09 23.23 -9.44
C GLY A 349 -15.88 22.43 -8.96
N VAL A 350 -14.76 22.48 -9.66
CA VAL A 350 -13.47 21.93 -9.22
C VAL A 350 -12.42 23.04 -9.24
N THR A 351 -11.73 23.25 -8.12
CA THR A 351 -10.71 24.30 -7.97
C THR A 351 -9.53 23.78 -7.17
N LEU A 352 -8.30 23.93 -7.68
CA LEU A 352 -7.08 23.81 -6.88
C LEU A 352 -6.75 25.18 -6.29
N ASN A 353 -6.73 25.27 -4.97
CA ASN A 353 -6.43 26.51 -4.25
C ASN A 353 -4.93 26.68 -4.00
N ASP A 354 -4.50 27.92 -3.77
CA ASP A 354 -3.11 28.27 -3.45
C ASP A 354 -2.58 27.59 -2.16
N ASN A 355 -3.48 27.16 -1.26
CA ASN A 355 -3.13 26.44 -0.04
C ASN A 355 -2.86 24.94 -0.27
N GLY A 356 -2.91 24.45 -1.51
CA GLY A 356 -2.69 23.05 -1.85
C GLY A 356 -3.94 22.16 -1.72
N GLU A 357 -5.14 22.73 -1.61
CA GLU A 357 -6.39 21.95 -1.52
C GLU A 357 -7.15 21.91 -2.85
N LEU A 358 -7.54 20.71 -3.28
CA LEU A 358 -8.45 20.46 -4.39
C LEU A 358 -9.89 20.43 -3.86
N ASN A 359 -10.61 21.53 -4.07
CA ASN A 359 -12.01 21.69 -3.67
C ASN A 359 -12.94 21.18 -4.78
N VAL A 360 -13.86 20.29 -4.40
CA VAL A 360 -14.87 19.69 -5.29
C VAL A 360 -16.26 20.04 -4.76
N THR A 361 -16.96 20.84 -5.55
CA THR A 361 -18.36 21.28 -5.34
C THR A 361 -19.26 20.89 -6.50
N ALA A 362 -18.71 20.26 -7.54
CA ALA A 362 -19.47 19.69 -8.63
C ALA A 362 -20.38 18.56 -8.12
N ALA A 363 -21.57 18.43 -8.70
CA ALA A 363 -22.49 17.34 -8.36
C ALA A 363 -21.93 15.96 -8.75
N TYR A 364 -21.13 15.88 -9.82
CA TYR A 364 -20.44 14.68 -10.24
C TYR A 364 -18.99 15.04 -10.57
N CYS A 365 -18.04 14.25 -10.10
CA CYS A 365 -16.62 14.51 -10.34
C CYS A 365 -15.84 13.19 -10.35
N ASN A 366 -15.08 12.95 -11.42
CA ASN A 366 -14.13 11.85 -11.51
C ASN A 366 -12.70 12.37 -11.42
N ILE A 367 -11.94 11.86 -10.46
CA ILE A 367 -10.53 12.23 -10.21
C ILE A 367 -9.68 10.98 -10.41
N TYR A 368 -8.87 11.00 -11.46
CA TYR A 368 -7.96 9.92 -11.82
C TYR A 368 -6.51 10.28 -11.49
N ILE A 369 -5.82 9.37 -10.80
CA ILE A 369 -4.41 9.51 -10.44
C ILE A 369 -3.64 8.33 -11.04
N ALA A 370 -2.86 8.61 -12.09
CA ALA A 370 -2.17 7.59 -12.87
C ALA A 370 -1.12 6.81 -12.04
N PRO A 371 -0.78 5.56 -12.42
CA PRO A 371 0.33 4.83 -11.81
C PRO A 371 1.64 5.64 -11.91
N GLY A 372 2.38 5.74 -10.80
CA GLY A 372 3.61 6.55 -10.71
C GLY A 372 3.36 8.06 -10.54
N ALA A 373 2.11 8.53 -10.52
CA ALA A 373 1.79 9.93 -10.29
C ALA A 373 1.56 10.25 -8.81
N VAL A 374 1.82 11.51 -8.43
CA VAL A 374 1.62 12.04 -7.08
C VAL A 374 0.75 13.28 -7.14
N LEU A 375 -0.43 13.23 -6.52
CA LEU A 375 -1.23 14.41 -6.21
C LEU A 375 -0.79 14.95 -4.85
N ASN A 376 0.01 16.03 -4.85
CA ASN A 376 0.43 16.70 -3.62
C ASN A 376 -0.64 17.69 -3.17
N SER A 377 -1.79 17.18 -2.72
CA SER A 377 -2.98 17.97 -2.40
C SER A 377 -3.89 17.27 -1.40
N ARG A 378 -4.60 18.04 -0.57
CA ARG A 378 -5.79 17.53 0.14
C ARG A 378 -7.02 17.66 -0.73
N ILE A 379 -7.88 16.65 -0.73
CA ILE A 379 -9.14 16.66 -1.47
C ILE A 379 -10.29 16.96 -0.51
N TYR A 380 -11.01 18.04 -0.78
CA TYR A 380 -12.22 18.42 -0.05
C TYR A 380 -13.44 18.29 -0.96
N ALA A 381 -14.16 17.17 -0.82
CA ALA A 381 -15.34 16.80 -1.57
C ALA A 381 -16.49 16.37 -0.62
N PRO A 382 -16.95 17.26 0.29
CA PRO A 382 -17.84 16.89 1.40
C PRO A 382 -19.26 16.47 0.98
N GLY A 383 -19.59 16.54 -0.32
CA GLY A 383 -20.93 16.26 -0.84
C GLY A 383 -21.97 17.26 -0.35
N ASP A 384 -23.20 16.77 -0.11
CA ASP A 384 -24.33 17.60 0.28
C ASP A 384 -24.16 18.21 1.69
N GLN A 385 -23.89 19.52 1.77
CA GLN A 385 -23.83 20.28 3.02
C GLN A 385 -25.21 20.74 3.53
N GLY A 386 -26.25 19.92 3.35
CA GLY A 386 -27.59 20.15 3.93
C GLY A 386 -28.69 20.58 2.96
N ASN A 387 -28.51 20.37 1.66
CA ASN A 387 -29.48 20.55 0.59
C ASN A 387 -29.81 19.22 -0.12
N ALA A 388 -30.76 18.48 0.45
CA ALA A 388 -31.22 17.16 -0.01
C ALA A 388 -31.82 17.10 -1.43
N SER A 389 -31.74 18.19 -2.21
CA SER A 389 -32.31 18.29 -3.57
C SER A 389 -31.33 17.89 -4.69
N ILE A 390 -30.04 17.73 -4.38
CA ILE A 390 -29.00 17.38 -5.37
C ILE A 390 -28.19 16.19 -4.83
N SER A 391 -28.13 15.10 -5.61
CA SER A 391 -27.21 13.99 -5.35
C SER A 391 -25.82 14.38 -5.81
N TYR A 392 -24.86 14.34 -4.88
CA TYR A 392 -23.43 14.50 -5.18
C TYR A 392 -22.79 13.11 -5.25
N ALA A 393 -21.92 12.87 -6.22
CA ALA A 393 -21.07 11.68 -6.28
C ALA A 393 -19.67 12.06 -6.75
N THR A 394 -18.64 11.55 -6.09
CA THR A 394 -17.25 11.76 -6.50
C THR A 394 -16.52 10.43 -6.50
N LYS A 395 -15.86 10.11 -7.63
CA LYS A 395 -15.01 8.91 -7.77
C LYS A 395 -13.54 9.34 -7.77
N ILE A 396 -12.77 8.87 -6.81
CA ILE A 396 -11.31 9.08 -6.72
C ILE A 396 -10.65 7.73 -6.95
N TYR A 397 -9.88 7.60 -8.03
CA TYR A 397 -9.39 6.28 -8.45
C TYR A 397 -8.07 6.34 -9.22
N GLY A 398 -7.49 5.16 -9.43
CA GLY A 398 -6.22 4.97 -10.11
C GLY A 398 -5.13 4.45 -9.18
N ARG A 399 -3.93 4.30 -9.72
CA ARG A 399 -2.78 3.67 -9.03
C ARG A 399 -1.74 4.69 -8.56
N GLY A 400 -2.09 5.96 -8.43
CA GLY A 400 -1.17 6.99 -7.93
C GLY A 400 -1.24 7.21 -6.41
N ILE A 401 -0.47 8.19 -5.96
CA ILE A 401 -0.39 8.65 -4.57
C ILE A 401 -1.17 9.95 -4.40
N ILE A 402 -1.89 10.08 -3.29
CA ILE A 402 -2.32 11.35 -2.70
C ILE A 402 -1.40 11.61 -1.51
N LEU A 403 -0.64 12.69 -1.59
CA LEU A 403 0.31 13.12 -0.58
C LEU A 403 -0.22 14.38 0.10
N ASP A 404 -0.16 14.44 1.43
CA ASP A 404 -0.55 15.65 2.15
C ASP A 404 0.41 16.80 1.80
N PRO A 405 -0.05 17.91 1.19
CA PRO A 405 0.82 19.05 0.87
C PRO A 405 1.40 19.67 2.12
N TYR A 406 0.66 19.56 3.23
CA TYR A 406 1.15 20.01 4.52
C TYR A 406 2.16 19.05 5.11
N SER A 407 2.47 17.89 4.53
CA SER A 407 3.57 17.03 4.97
C SER A 407 4.88 17.82 5.05
N ASN A 408 5.07 18.84 4.19
CA ASN A 408 6.13 19.82 4.33
C ASN A 408 5.73 21.00 5.23
N ILE A 409 6.07 20.96 6.53
CA ILE A 409 5.87 22.09 7.48
C ILE A 409 6.47 23.40 6.96
N TYR A 410 7.41 23.34 6.01
CA TYR A 410 8.14 24.50 5.53
C TYR A 410 7.42 25.24 4.41
N GLU A 411 6.42 24.63 3.77
CA GLU A 411 5.76 25.18 2.57
C GLU A 411 4.32 25.63 2.81
N TYR A 412 3.59 24.98 3.72
CA TYR A 412 2.16 25.26 3.91
C TYR A 412 1.78 25.48 5.38
N ASP A 413 0.98 26.52 5.65
CA ASP A 413 0.41 26.78 6.98
C ASP A 413 -0.83 25.89 7.21
N PRO A 414 -0.75 24.87 8.09
CA PRO A 414 -1.86 23.95 8.31
C PRO A 414 -3.10 24.62 8.93
N SER A 415 -2.98 25.84 9.48
CA SER A 415 -4.14 26.61 9.94
C SER A 415 -4.97 27.21 8.81
N ALA A 416 -4.42 27.27 7.60
CA ALA A 416 -5.10 27.72 6.38
C ALA A 416 -5.84 26.58 5.65
N ALA A 417 -5.74 25.33 6.13
CA ALA A 417 -6.46 24.20 5.58
C ALA A 417 -7.96 24.31 5.88
N THR A 418 -8.81 24.09 4.87
CA THR A 418 -10.27 24.07 5.04
C THR A 418 -10.77 22.70 5.51
N THR A 419 -10.00 21.64 5.24
CA THR A 419 -10.31 20.28 5.68
C THR A 419 -9.33 19.79 6.75
N ASN A 420 -9.86 19.01 7.70
CA ASN A 420 -9.08 18.27 8.70
C ASN A 420 -8.79 16.83 8.26
N ALA A 421 -8.90 16.49 6.97
CA ALA A 421 -8.52 15.19 6.43
C ALA A 421 -7.77 15.35 5.12
N LEU A 422 -6.88 14.39 4.79
CA LEU A 422 -6.20 14.33 3.50
C LEU A 422 -7.22 14.15 2.36
N VAL A 423 -8.18 13.25 2.55
CA VAL A 423 -9.37 13.13 1.71
C VAL A 423 -10.60 13.23 2.61
N ARG A 424 -11.44 14.21 2.34
CA ARG A 424 -12.76 14.33 2.96
C ARG A 424 -13.83 14.19 1.89
N LEU A 425 -14.62 13.13 1.98
CA LEU A 425 -15.53 12.71 0.93
C LEU A 425 -16.95 12.48 1.47
N GLY A 426 -17.94 13.09 0.82
CA GLY A 426 -19.36 12.81 1.03
C GLY A 426 -20.06 12.52 -0.31
N GLY A 427 -21.37 12.27 -0.25
CA GLY A 427 -22.19 12.04 -1.44
C GLY A 427 -22.74 10.62 -1.57
N TYR A 428 -23.77 10.48 -2.39
CA TYR A 428 -24.46 9.22 -2.66
C TYR A 428 -23.83 8.55 -3.88
N SER A 429 -23.28 7.35 -3.69
CA SER A 429 -22.50 6.61 -4.70
C SER A 429 -21.13 7.22 -4.97
N SER A 430 -20.51 7.84 -3.96
CA SER A 430 -19.11 8.25 -4.04
C SER A 430 -18.20 7.04 -3.81
N GLU A 431 -17.01 7.08 -4.39
CA GLU A 431 -16.08 5.95 -4.41
C GLU A 431 -14.63 6.42 -4.25
N VAL A 432 -13.84 5.70 -3.45
CA VAL A 432 -12.38 5.81 -3.44
C VAL A 432 -11.80 4.43 -3.74
N LYS A 433 -11.00 4.32 -4.80
CA LYS A 433 -10.54 3.01 -5.29
C LYS A 433 -9.07 3.01 -5.66
N ASP A 434 -8.35 1.95 -5.28
CA ASP A 434 -6.99 1.62 -5.74
C ASP A 434 -5.82 2.56 -5.35
N VAL A 435 -6.12 3.81 -4.96
CA VAL A 435 -5.14 4.86 -4.65
C VAL A 435 -4.40 4.61 -3.33
N LYS A 436 -3.26 5.29 -3.17
CA LYS A 436 -2.50 5.35 -1.91
C LYS A 436 -2.60 6.72 -1.26
N LEU A 437 -2.73 6.76 0.05
CA LEU A 437 -2.73 7.97 0.88
C LEU A 437 -1.51 7.95 1.77
N LEU A 438 -0.64 8.95 1.62
CA LEU A 438 0.67 8.99 2.29
C LEU A 438 0.79 10.22 3.20
N ASP A 439 1.40 9.99 4.38
CA ASP A 439 1.89 11.01 5.31
C ASP A 439 0.88 12.11 5.67
N ALA A 440 -0.38 11.71 5.89
CA ALA A 440 -1.40 12.62 6.36
C ALA A 440 -1.06 13.19 7.75
N ARG A 441 -1.13 14.52 7.90
CA ARG A 441 -0.95 15.23 9.19
C ARG A 441 -2.24 15.41 9.99
N CYS A 442 -3.22 14.65 9.60
CA CYS A 442 -4.59 14.65 10.08
C CYS A 442 -5.23 13.36 9.58
N PHE A 443 -6.53 13.20 9.76
CA PHE A 443 -7.29 12.05 9.29
C PHE A 443 -6.94 11.73 7.82
N ASN A 444 -6.69 10.47 7.48
CA ASN A 444 -6.36 10.11 6.10
C ASN A 444 -7.62 10.20 5.23
N LEU A 445 -8.60 9.35 5.50
CA LEU A 445 -9.84 9.28 4.74
C LEU A 445 -11.04 9.48 5.67
N ASN A 446 -11.72 10.61 5.53
CA ASN A 446 -12.94 10.93 6.27
C ASN A 446 -14.16 10.85 5.37
N LEU A 447 -15.04 9.90 5.66
CA LEU A 447 -16.29 9.64 4.97
C LEU A 447 -17.43 10.38 5.70
N ASP A 448 -17.85 11.50 5.12
CA ASP A 448 -19.02 12.28 5.51
C ASP A 448 -20.33 11.58 5.08
N ARG A 449 -21.45 12.32 5.07
CA ARG A 449 -22.79 11.82 4.71
C ARG A 449 -22.86 11.24 3.30
N GLY A 450 -23.42 10.04 3.19
CA GLY A 450 -23.77 9.44 1.91
C GLY A 450 -23.78 7.91 1.90
N SER A 451 -23.68 7.35 0.70
CA SER A 451 -23.43 5.93 0.45
C SER A 451 -22.10 5.81 -0.27
N ILE A 452 -21.06 5.36 0.44
CA ILE A 452 -19.67 5.49 -0.03
C ILE A 452 -18.98 4.12 -0.05
N THR A 453 -18.32 3.82 -1.16
CA THR A 453 -17.50 2.62 -1.32
C THR A 453 -16.02 2.98 -1.26
N VAL A 454 -15.24 2.20 -0.51
CA VAL A 454 -13.78 2.29 -0.48
C VAL A 454 -13.21 0.91 -0.80
N ASP A 455 -12.47 0.78 -1.89
CA ASP A 455 -11.95 -0.51 -2.34
C ASP A 455 -10.45 -0.43 -2.66
N ASN A 456 -9.68 -1.36 -2.12
CA ASN A 456 -8.25 -1.51 -2.42
C ASN A 456 -7.42 -0.22 -2.20
N VAL A 457 -7.78 0.56 -1.18
CA VAL A 457 -7.07 1.76 -0.76
C VAL A 457 -5.96 1.42 0.22
N LYS A 458 -4.78 2.05 0.06
CA LYS A 458 -3.62 1.83 0.92
C LYS A 458 -3.31 3.13 1.68
N ILE A 459 -3.22 3.05 3.00
CA ILE A 459 -2.89 4.17 3.89
C ILE A 459 -1.55 3.90 4.55
N LEU A 460 -0.62 4.83 4.42
CA LEU A 460 0.74 4.77 4.95
C LEU A 460 1.07 6.13 5.57
N SER A 461 0.77 6.29 6.86
CA SER A 461 0.95 7.55 7.58
C SER A 461 1.50 7.30 8.97
N THR A 462 2.30 8.20 9.51
CA THR A 462 2.95 8.00 10.82
C THR A 462 2.38 8.87 11.93
N GLU A 463 1.66 9.96 11.65
CA GLU A 463 1.25 10.98 12.66
C GLU A 463 0.19 10.50 13.68
N MET A 464 0.26 10.95 14.96
CA MET A 464 -0.75 10.74 16.03
C MET A 464 -2.06 11.55 15.85
N THR A 465 -2.40 11.84 14.62
CA THR A 465 -3.70 12.39 14.21
C THR A 465 -4.16 11.77 12.89
N SER A 466 -3.38 10.82 12.38
CA SER A 466 -3.58 10.17 11.09
C SER A 466 -4.48 8.96 11.23
N ASP A 467 -5.67 9.16 11.81
CA ASP A 467 -6.70 8.12 11.78
C ASP A 467 -6.84 7.59 10.34
N GLY A 468 -6.98 6.28 10.18
CA GLY A 468 -6.99 5.64 8.87
C GLY A 468 -8.28 5.97 8.10
N ILE A 469 -9.26 5.08 8.20
CA ILE A 469 -10.59 5.29 7.60
C ILE A 469 -11.56 5.69 8.70
N THR A 470 -12.13 6.89 8.58
CA THR A 470 -13.13 7.42 9.50
C THR A 470 -14.49 7.50 8.83
N THR A 471 -15.50 6.85 9.39
CA THR A 471 -16.90 7.03 8.99
C THR A 471 -17.62 7.93 9.98
N ALA A 472 -18.18 9.04 9.51
CA ALA A 472 -18.85 10.03 10.35
C ALA A 472 -20.37 9.82 10.37
N TYR A 473 -21.01 9.88 9.20
CA TYR A 473 -22.46 9.78 9.06
C TYR A 473 -22.81 9.08 7.74
N GLY A 474 -23.77 8.16 7.71
CA GLY A 474 -24.16 7.44 6.47
C GLY A 474 -23.71 5.99 6.43
N ASP A 475 -23.79 5.39 5.24
CA ASP A 475 -23.55 3.97 5.00
C ASP A 475 -22.25 3.81 4.18
N ALA A 476 -21.24 3.17 4.76
CA ALA A 476 -19.97 2.90 4.10
C ALA A 476 -19.73 1.41 3.89
N THR A 477 -19.19 1.05 2.73
CA THR A 477 -18.66 -0.28 2.43
C THR A 477 -17.18 -0.14 2.14
N VAL A 478 -16.34 -0.78 2.96
CA VAL A 478 -14.88 -0.66 2.90
C VAL A 478 -14.25 -2.04 2.74
N GLU A 479 -13.52 -2.26 1.66
CA GLU A 479 -13.07 -3.59 1.23
C GLU A 479 -11.60 -3.58 0.79
N ASN A 480 -10.90 -4.70 1.02
CA ASN A 480 -9.59 -4.98 0.43
C ASN A 480 -8.50 -3.95 0.76
N CYS A 481 -8.62 -3.24 1.89
CA CYS A 481 -7.75 -2.11 2.21
C CYS A 481 -6.50 -2.51 3.02
N PHE A 482 -5.46 -1.70 2.92
CA PHE A 482 -4.27 -1.77 3.76
C PHE A 482 -4.14 -0.48 4.57
N ILE A 483 -4.03 -0.56 5.89
CA ILE A 483 -3.96 0.60 6.77
C ILE A 483 -2.74 0.44 7.68
N TYR A 484 -1.69 1.22 7.46
CA TYR A 484 -0.60 1.39 8.41
C TYR A 484 -0.48 2.86 8.82
N CYS A 485 -1.14 3.21 9.92
CA CYS A 485 -1.30 4.59 10.38
C CYS A 485 -0.81 4.84 11.82
N GLY A 486 -0.51 6.09 12.14
CA GLY A 486 0.00 6.50 13.46
C GLY A 486 -1.08 6.81 14.50
N ASP A 487 -2.35 6.69 14.15
CA ASP A 487 -3.49 6.79 15.08
C ASP A 487 -4.52 5.69 14.77
N ASN A 488 -5.78 5.82 15.19
CA ASN A 488 -6.77 4.75 15.10
C ASN A 488 -7.02 4.32 13.65
N ALA A 489 -6.89 3.02 13.36
CA ALA A 489 -6.93 2.55 11.97
C ALA A 489 -8.34 2.63 11.35
N ILE A 490 -9.36 2.17 12.06
CA ILE A 490 -10.75 2.30 11.64
C ILE A 490 -11.52 3.02 12.74
N VAL A 491 -11.97 4.24 12.45
CA VAL A 491 -12.87 5.01 13.30
C VAL A 491 -14.25 4.96 12.70
N THR A 492 -15.25 4.48 13.44
CA THR A 492 -16.58 4.33 12.87
C THR A 492 -17.69 4.87 13.75
N GLN A 493 -18.63 5.55 13.09
CA GLN A 493 -19.85 6.13 13.64
C GLN A 493 -21.01 5.88 12.67
N GLY A 494 -22.25 5.98 13.15
CA GLY A 494 -23.43 5.83 12.29
C GLY A 494 -23.98 4.39 12.26
N THR A 495 -24.67 4.03 11.18
CA THR A 495 -25.41 2.76 11.10
C THR A 495 -25.06 2.01 9.82
N GLY A 496 -24.93 0.68 9.87
CA GLY A 496 -24.86 -0.15 8.66
C GLY A 496 -23.51 -0.19 7.94
N ASN A 497 -22.44 0.36 8.53
CA ASN A 497 -21.12 0.31 7.91
C ASN A 497 -20.55 -1.12 7.91
N THR A 498 -19.90 -1.48 6.80
CA THR A 498 -19.23 -2.78 6.63
C THR A 498 -17.75 -2.59 6.28
N PHE A 499 -16.91 -3.42 6.88
CA PHE A 499 -15.46 -3.42 6.71
C PHE A 499 -15.00 -4.86 6.46
N GLU A 500 -14.36 -5.12 5.33
CA GLU A 500 -14.00 -6.47 4.89
C GLU A 500 -12.58 -6.56 4.33
N ASN A 501 -11.86 -7.63 4.69
CA ASN A 501 -10.53 -7.95 4.17
C ASN A 501 -9.55 -6.77 4.32
N ILE A 502 -9.31 -6.35 5.58
CA ILE A 502 -8.46 -5.19 5.88
C ILE A 502 -7.23 -5.64 6.68
N THR A 503 -6.05 -5.28 6.20
CA THR A 503 -4.78 -5.50 6.92
C THR A 503 -4.36 -4.21 7.64
N ILE A 504 -4.07 -4.31 8.93
CA ILE A 504 -3.91 -3.17 9.84
C ILE A 504 -2.59 -3.24 10.62
N GLY A 505 -1.85 -2.14 10.59
CA GLY A 505 -0.83 -1.78 11.56
C GLY A 505 -1.15 -0.41 12.17
N THR A 506 -1.11 -0.28 13.48
CA THR A 506 -1.31 1.01 14.14
C THR A 506 -0.63 1.06 15.50
N THR A 507 -0.12 2.23 15.87
CA THR A 507 0.30 2.55 17.24
C THR A 507 -0.91 2.71 18.17
N CYS A 508 -2.11 3.01 17.67
CA CYS A 508 -3.32 3.15 18.47
C CYS A 508 -4.18 1.88 18.42
N SER A 509 -5.50 2.05 18.28
CA SER A 509 -6.45 0.94 18.22
C SER A 509 -6.76 0.56 16.78
N ALA A 510 -6.84 -0.74 16.49
CA ALA A 510 -7.20 -1.22 15.16
C ALA A 510 -8.66 -0.88 14.81
N ILE A 511 -9.59 -1.13 15.73
CA ILE A 511 -11.03 -0.87 15.55
C ILE A 511 -11.51 0.08 16.66
N TYR A 512 -12.05 1.24 16.26
CA TYR A 512 -12.44 2.31 17.17
C TYR A 512 -13.88 2.83 16.90
N PRO A 513 -14.92 2.12 17.38
CA PRO A 513 -16.30 2.60 17.25
C PRO A 513 -16.59 3.73 18.23
N GLN A 514 -16.79 4.93 17.69
CA GLN A 514 -16.94 6.18 18.43
C GLN A 514 -18.41 6.65 18.44
N TYR A 515 -18.86 7.33 19.50
CA TYR A 515 -20.24 7.85 19.62
C TYR A 515 -21.33 6.76 19.40
N ALA A 516 -22.44 7.05 18.71
CA ALA A 516 -23.49 6.08 18.43
C ALA A 516 -23.14 5.22 17.20
N CYS A 517 -23.21 3.89 17.34
CA CYS A 517 -22.92 2.95 16.25
C CYS A 517 -23.95 1.80 16.24
N SER A 518 -24.69 1.59 15.17
CA SER A 518 -25.61 0.44 15.05
C SER A 518 -25.29 -0.40 13.82
N ASP A 519 -25.47 -1.72 13.93
CA ASP A 519 -25.36 -2.65 12.80
C ASP A 519 -24.03 -2.54 12.03
N ILE A 520 -22.92 -2.36 12.77
CA ILE A 520 -21.58 -2.31 12.19
C ILE A 520 -21.04 -3.73 12.08
N THR A 521 -20.52 -4.10 10.90
CA THR A 521 -19.92 -5.41 10.66
C THR A 521 -18.48 -5.30 10.23
N PHE A 522 -17.61 -6.09 10.86
CA PHE A 522 -16.22 -6.29 10.47
C PHE A 522 -16.05 -7.74 10.06
N ASN A 523 -15.51 -8.00 8.88
CA ASN A 523 -15.20 -9.31 8.35
C ASN A 523 -13.71 -9.35 7.98
N ASP A 524 -13.00 -10.43 8.36
CA ASP A 524 -11.65 -10.69 7.89
C ASP A 524 -10.69 -9.50 8.12
N ILE A 525 -10.50 -9.16 9.40
CA ILE A 525 -9.60 -8.09 9.82
C ILE A 525 -8.30 -8.70 10.32
N TYR A 526 -7.18 -8.33 9.68
CA TYR A 526 -5.85 -8.86 9.96
C TYR A 526 -4.99 -7.77 10.60
N VAL A 527 -4.46 -8.00 11.80
CA VAL A 527 -3.75 -7.01 12.60
C VAL A 527 -2.34 -7.49 12.90
N PHE A 528 -1.34 -6.75 12.41
CA PHE A 528 0.07 -7.02 12.72
C PHE A 528 0.67 -6.05 13.75
N ARG A 529 -0.02 -4.93 14.03
CA ARG A 529 0.36 -3.98 15.09
C ARG A 529 -0.89 -3.24 15.61
N ALA A 530 -1.02 -3.13 16.94
CA ALA A 530 -2.11 -2.42 17.61
C ALA A 530 -1.74 -2.11 19.08
N ASP A 531 -0.92 -1.08 19.27
CA ASP A 531 -0.25 -0.86 20.55
C ASP A 531 -1.19 -0.31 21.65
N GLU A 532 -2.32 0.35 21.30
CA GLU A 532 -3.39 0.71 22.25
C GLU A 532 -4.59 -0.27 22.26
N GLY A 533 -4.48 -1.41 21.58
CA GLY A 533 -5.46 -2.50 21.65
C GLY A 533 -6.18 -2.82 20.34
N LEU A 534 -6.82 -3.98 20.27
CA LEU A 534 -7.50 -4.40 19.05
C LEU A 534 -8.82 -3.65 18.83
N VAL A 535 -9.67 -3.57 19.87
CA VAL A 535 -10.97 -2.90 19.80
C VAL A 535 -11.12 -1.92 20.96
N ALA A 536 -11.43 -0.65 20.67
CA ALA A 536 -11.61 0.37 21.70
C ALA A 536 -12.90 1.17 21.50
N PHE A 537 -13.78 1.12 22.50
CA PHE A 537 -15.01 1.89 22.58
C PHE A 537 -14.77 3.08 23.50
N LYS A 538 -14.46 4.25 22.94
CA LYS A 538 -14.26 5.48 23.73
C LYS A 538 -15.26 6.57 23.31
N HIS A 539 -15.59 7.46 24.24
CA HIS A 539 -16.38 8.70 24.03
C HIS A 539 -17.74 8.51 23.35
N GLY A 540 -18.85 8.48 24.11
CA GLY A 540 -20.18 8.57 23.51
C GLY A 540 -21.36 8.28 24.43
N GLU A 541 -22.43 9.07 24.28
CA GLU A 541 -23.78 8.80 24.78
C GLU A 541 -24.45 7.69 23.91
N ASP A 542 -25.03 6.66 24.55
CA ASP A 542 -25.91 5.58 24.02
C ASP A 542 -25.36 4.35 23.23
N ALA A 543 -26.30 3.61 22.60
CA ALA A 543 -26.28 2.17 22.29
C ALA A 543 -25.33 1.77 21.16
N LYS A 544 -24.79 0.54 21.21
CA LYS A 544 -23.86 0.00 20.22
C LYS A 544 -24.24 -1.41 19.77
N THR A 545 -24.29 -1.68 18.47
CA THR A 545 -24.38 -3.06 17.94
C THR A 545 -23.26 -3.29 16.95
N VAL A 546 -22.31 -4.16 17.31
CA VAL A 546 -21.11 -4.43 16.53
C VAL A 546 -20.91 -5.94 16.40
N VAL A 547 -20.69 -6.41 15.18
CA VAL A 547 -20.36 -7.80 14.86
C VAL A 547 -18.98 -7.85 14.24
N ILE A 548 -18.10 -8.68 14.80
CA ILE A 548 -16.73 -8.88 14.32
C ILE A 548 -16.58 -10.35 13.99
N ASN A 549 -16.44 -10.66 12.71
CA ASN A 549 -16.20 -11.99 12.16
C ASN A 549 -14.74 -12.08 11.71
N ASN A 550 -14.03 -13.09 12.19
CA ASN A 550 -12.64 -13.36 11.87
C ASN A 550 -11.72 -12.15 12.12
N LEU A 551 -11.50 -11.82 13.40
CA LEU A 551 -10.44 -10.90 13.81
C LEU A 551 -9.16 -11.70 14.06
N ASP A 552 -8.18 -11.52 13.19
CA ASP A 552 -6.89 -12.19 13.24
C ASP A 552 -5.78 -11.21 13.64
N ALA A 553 -5.23 -11.42 14.83
CA ALA A 553 -4.11 -10.68 15.39
C ALA A 553 -2.98 -11.64 15.81
N LEU A 554 -2.80 -12.74 15.07
CA LEU A 554 -1.72 -13.70 15.31
C LEU A 554 -0.33 -13.10 15.08
N ASP A 555 -0.26 -12.11 14.18
CA ASP A 555 0.97 -11.39 13.83
C ASP A 555 1.20 -10.15 14.72
N CYS A 556 0.22 -9.78 15.56
CA CYS A 556 0.35 -8.70 16.52
C CYS A 556 1.14 -9.19 17.74
N VAL A 557 2.42 -8.82 17.82
CA VAL A 557 3.34 -9.30 18.87
C VAL A 557 3.03 -8.69 20.23
N ARG A 558 2.52 -7.45 20.24
CA ARG A 558 2.13 -6.73 21.45
C ARG A 558 0.77 -6.11 21.25
N THR A 559 -0.13 -6.37 22.20
CA THR A 559 -1.39 -5.64 22.31
C THR A 559 -1.86 -5.70 23.76
N PRO A 560 -2.40 -4.59 24.32
CA PRO A 560 -2.69 -4.54 25.75
C PRO A 560 -4.01 -5.23 26.14
N TRP A 561 -4.96 -5.34 25.20
CA TRP A 561 -6.27 -5.98 25.39
C TRP A 561 -6.91 -6.32 24.04
N LEU A 562 -7.84 -7.28 24.04
CA LEU A 562 -8.76 -7.48 22.92
C LEU A 562 -9.76 -6.33 22.84
N PHE A 563 -10.31 -5.92 23.97
CA PHE A 563 -11.37 -4.92 24.05
C PHE A 563 -11.16 -3.94 25.19
N PHE A 564 -11.35 -2.65 24.93
CA PHE A 564 -11.36 -1.59 25.92
C PHE A 564 -12.60 -0.70 25.79
N ALA A 565 -13.13 -0.26 26.93
CA ALA A 565 -14.25 0.67 27.00
C ALA A 565 -13.97 1.83 27.96
N GLU A 566 -14.28 3.06 27.54
CA GLU A 566 -14.14 4.26 28.36
C GLU A 566 -15.18 5.32 28.00
N ASN A 567 -15.82 5.91 29.03
CA ASN A 567 -16.77 7.03 28.85
C ASN A 567 -17.89 6.76 27.83
N VAL A 568 -18.47 5.56 27.94
CA VAL A 568 -19.48 5.01 27.05
C VAL A 568 -20.79 4.92 27.84
N GLY A 569 -21.78 5.75 27.50
CA GLY A 569 -23.02 5.99 28.26
C GLY A 569 -23.90 4.76 28.52
N SER A 570 -25.11 4.94 29.06
CA SER A 570 -25.94 3.84 29.61
C SER A 570 -26.78 3.03 28.61
N GLY A 571 -26.76 3.34 27.31
CA GLY A 571 -27.48 2.57 26.28
C GLY A 571 -27.08 1.08 26.22
N ALA A 572 -27.81 0.25 25.47
CA ALA A 572 -27.44 -1.16 25.30
C ALA A 572 -26.23 -1.31 24.36
N LYS A 573 -25.20 -2.10 24.73
CA LYS A 573 -24.05 -2.40 23.87
C LYS A 573 -23.97 -3.89 23.60
N ASN A 574 -24.32 -4.32 22.40
CA ASN A 574 -24.25 -5.70 21.94
C ASN A 574 -23.02 -5.87 21.05
N VAL A 575 -22.03 -6.62 21.52
CA VAL A 575 -20.79 -6.87 20.80
C VAL A 575 -20.67 -8.37 20.56
N THR A 576 -20.56 -8.75 19.30
CA THR A 576 -20.39 -10.15 18.90
C THR A 576 -19.00 -10.34 18.30
N PHE A 577 -18.27 -11.31 18.85
CA PHE A 577 -17.00 -11.78 18.32
C PHE A 577 -17.19 -13.21 17.81
N ASN A 578 -17.05 -13.42 16.51
CA ASN A 578 -17.07 -14.72 15.88
C ASN A 578 -15.68 -15.00 15.31
N LYS A 579 -14.96 -15.95 15.90
CA LYS A 579 -13.58 -16.30 15.59
C LYS A 579 -12.61 -15.13 15.81
N VAL A 580 -11.86 -15.21 16.91
CA VAL A 580 -10.78 -14.26 17.22
C VAL A 580 -9.50 -15.04 17.48
N LEU A 581 -8.43 -14.69 16.79
CA LEU A 581 -7.10 -15.29 16.94
C LEU A 581 -6.14 -14.19 17.38
N MET A 582 -5.43 -14.34 18.49
CA MET A 582 -4.47 -13.34 18.94
C MET A 582 -3.35 -13.92 19.79
N ASN A 583 -2.25 -13.18 19.93
CA ASN A 583 -1.22 -13.48 20.94
C ASN A 583 -1.66 -13.05 22.34
N TYR A 584 -0.86 -13.43 23.35
CA TYR A 584 -1.10 -13.03 24.73
C TYR A 584 -1.05 -11.50 24.90
N THR A 585 -1.94 -10.98 25.75
CA THR A 585 -2.01 -9.54 26.01
C THR A 585 -0.97 -9.08 27.02
N THR A 586 -0.58 -7.81 26.97
CA THR A 586 0.30 -7.20 27.99
C THR A 586 -0.47 -6.75 29.25
N GLY A 587 -1.78 -6.47 29.14
CA GLY A 587 -2.67 -6.11 30.24
C GLY A 587 -2.50 -4.67 30.79
N SER A 588 -1.52 -3.89 30.29
CA SER A 588 -1.31 -2.49 30.65
C SER A 588 -1.51 -1.57 29.46
N SER A 589 -1.96 -0.33 29.66
CA SER A 589 -2.01 0.68 28.58
C SER A 589 -0.63 1.11 28.10
N ASN A 590 0.43 0.69 28.79
CA ASN A 590 1.81 1.04 28.44
C ASN A 590 2.37 -0.05 27.53
N VAL A 591 2.84 0.34 26.36
CA VAL A 591 3.39 -0.55 25.32
C VAL A 591 4.72 -1.17 25.74
N SER A 592 5.35 -0.63 26.79
CA SER A 592 6.65 -1.07 27.32
C SER A 592 6.60 -2.36 28.16
N SER A 593 5.43 -2.94 28.43
CA SER A 593 5.33 -4.18 29.20
C SER A 593 5.42 -5.41 28.29
N SER A 594 6.10 -6.45 28.75
CA SER A 594 6.15 -7.71 28.02
C SER A 594 4.76 -8.37 28.01
N PRO A 595 4.36 -9.02 26.90
CA PRO A 595 3.17 -9.87 26.87
C PRO A 595 3.17 -10.92 27.98
N ALA A 596 1.98 -11.31 28.44
CA ALA A 596 1.84 -12.44 29.32
C ALA A 596 2.38 -13.72 28.66
N THR A 597 2.88 -14.67 29.45
CA THR A 597 3.40 -15.95 28.95
C THR A 597 2.37 -17.07 28.98
N SER A 598 1.15 -16.80 29.48
CA SER A 598 0.05 -17.75 29.55
C SER A 598 -1.31 -17.05 29.62
N LEU A 599 -2.37 -17.79 29.31
CA LEU A 599 -3.76 -17.32 29.41
C LEU A 599 -4.09 -16.72 30.79
N SER A 600 -3.61 -17.32 31.88
CA SER A 600 -3.92 -16.84 33.23
C SER A 600 -3.39 -15.44 33.53
N GLY A 601 -2.36 -14.98 32.80
CA GLY A 601 -1.82 -13.62 32.93
C GLY A 601 -2.53 -12.58 32.06
N CYS A 602 -3.46 -12.98 31.18
CA CYS A 602 -4.09 -12.07 30.24
C CYS A 602 -5.26 -11.30 30.85
N THR A 603 -5.36 -10.02 30.50
CA THR A 603 -6.58 -9.20 30.65
C THR A 603 -7.10 -8.92 29.25
N LEU A 604 -8.24 -9.50 28.87
CA LEU A 604 -8.75 -9.44 27.50
C LEU A 604 -9.74 -8.29 27.31
N PHE A 605 -10.57 -8.03 28.31
CA PHE A 605 -11.62 -7.02 28.29
C PHE A 605 -11.42 -6.04 29.45
N LYS A 606 -11.27 -4.75 29.14
CA LYS A 606 -10.96 -3.71 30.11
C LYS A 606 -11.95 -2.55 30.02
N GLY A 607 -12.23 -1.91 31.16
CA GLY A 607 -13.07 -0.71 31.24
C GLY A 607 -12.55 0.32 32.24
N SER A 608 -12.62 1.60 31.89
CA SER A 608 -12.47 2.74 32.81
C SER A 608 -13.78 3.55 32.83
N SER A 609 -14.37 3.73 34.02
CA SER A 609 -15.68 4.38 34.25
C SER A 609 -16.90 3.49 33.99
N ALA A 610 -17.91 3.58 34.87
CA ALA A 610 -19.08 2.69 34.96
C ALA A 610 -20.11 2.86 33.81
N GLY A 611 -19.70 2.65 32.58
CA GLY A 611 -20.64 2.27 31.51
C GLY A 611 -21.25 0.92 31.85
N SER A 612 -22.58 0.84 31.91
CA SER A 612 -23.31 -0.40 32.18
C SER A 612 -24.03 -0.87 30.91
N ASN A 613 -24.51 -2.12 30.90
CA ASN A 613 -25.33 -2.71 29.83
C ASN A 613 -24.60 -3.22 28.57
N TYR A 614 -23.45 -3.88 28.78
CA TYR A 614 -22.78 -4.67 27.75
C TYR A 614 -23.32 -6.09 27.67
N THR A 615 -23.48 -6.59 26.44
CA THR A 615 -23.71 -7.99 26.11
C THR A 615 -22.62 -8.43 25.13
N PHE A 616 -21.78 -9.37 25.56
CA PHE A 616 -20.77 -10.01 24.71
C PHE A 616 -21.22 -11.41 24.31
N ASN A 617 -21.27 -11.65 23.00
CA ASN A 617 -21.42 -12.99 22.44
C ASN A 617 -20.09 -13.37 21.78
N ILE A 618 -19.40 -14.35 22.34
CA ILE A 618 -18.05 -14.72 21.92
C ILE A 618 -18.09 -16.18 21.46
N THR A 619 -17.71 -16.39 20.21
CA THR A 619 -17.61 -17.71 19.58
C THR A 619 -16.18 -17.90 19.10
N ASP A 620 -15.53 -18.99 19.51
CA ASP A 620 -14.18 -19.38 19.02
C ASP A 620 -13.08 -18.32 19.23
N LEU A 621 -12.84 -17.94 20.49
CA LEU A 621 -11.71 -17.09 20.88
C LEU A 621 -10.47 -17.93 21.21
N TYR A 622 -9.34 -17.64 20.58
CA TYR A 622 -8.05 -18.26 20.82
C TYR A 622 -6.99 -17.20 21.17
N VAL A 623 -6.27 -17.42 22.26
CA VAL A 623 -5.22 -16.52 22.74
C VAL A 623 -3.95 -17.32 23.00
N GLY A 624 -2.86 -16.96 22.31
CA GLY A 624 -1.56 -17.63 22.37
C GLY A 624 -1.67 -19.13 22.08
N GLY A 625 -2.44 -19.52 21.07
CA GLY A 625 -2.67 -20.92 20.69
C GLY A 625 -3.76 -21.65 21.48
N ASN A 626 -4.32 -21.05 22.53
CA ASN A 626 -5.23 -21.74 23.45
C ASN A 626 -6.67 -21.24 23.30
N ALA A 627 -7.62 -22.17 23.21
CA ALA A 627 -9.04 -21.86 23.21
C ALA A 627 -9.49 -21.27 24.56
N VAL A 628 -10.26 -20.20 24.52
CA VAL A 628 -10.92 -19.59 25.68
C VAL A 628 -12.32 -20.15 25.80
N THR A 629 -12.47 -21.23 26.57
CA THR A 629 -13.72 -22.01 26.68
C THR A 629 -14.57 -21.68 27.90
N GLU A 630 -14.06 -20.88 28.83
CA GLU A 630 -14.73 -20.56 30.09
C GLU A 630 -14.56 -19.09 30.50
N ASN A 631 -15.59 -18.54 31.15
CA ASN A 631 -15.58 -17.17 31.64
C ASN A 631 -14.79 -17.06 32.97
N LYS A 632 -13.54 -16.62 32.92
CA LYS A 632 -12.72 -16.37 34.12
C LYS A 632 -12.68 -14.91 34.50
N THR A 633 -12.65 -14.64 35.81
CA THR A 633 -12.60 -13.29 36.36
C THR A 633 -11.37 -12.49 35.88
N ASN A 634 -10.21 -13.12 35.73
CA ASN A 634 -8.97 -12.44 35.32
C ASN A 634 -9.01 -11.88 33.89
N TYR A 635 -9.90 -12.37 33.01
CA TYR A 635 -10.05 -11.82 31.67
C TYR A 635 -10.74 -10.46 31.63
N TRP A 636 -11.34 -10.04 32.74
CA TRP A 636 -12.18 -8.84 32.82
C TRP A 636 -11.66 -7.88 33.90
N SER A 637 -11.52 -6.60 33.54
CA SER A 637 -11.13 -5.54 34.46
C SER A 637 -12.03 -4.32 34.29
N GLY A 638 -12.66 -3.85 35.37
CA GLY A 638 -13.44 -2.60 35.34
C GLY A 638 -14.70 -2.58 34.46
N LEU A 639 -15.19 -3.74 34.00
CA LEU A 639 -16.32 -3.86 33.07
C LEU A 639 -17.42 -4.79 33.62
N SER A 640 -18.66 -4.31 33.66
CA SER A 640 -19.85 -5.11 33.98
C SER A 640 -20.62 -5.46 32.70
N ALA A 641 -20.83 -6.75 32.44
CA ALA A 641 -21.41 -7.24 31.20
C ALA A 641 -22.09 -8.61 31.34
N THR A 642 -23.11 -8.85 30.52
CA THR A 642 -23.60 -10.20 30.17
C THR A 642 -22.61 -10.84 29.19
N LYS A 643 -22.21 -12.08 29.44
CA LYS A 643 -21.10 -12.74 28.74
C LYS A 643 -21.50 -14.15 28.33
N THR A 644 -21.43 -14.44 27.05
CA THR A 644 -21.68 -15.78 26.50
C THR A 644 -20.44 -16.24 25.75
N PHE A 645 -19.92 -17.42 26.11
CA PHE A 645 -18.85 -18.10 25.37
C PHE A 645 -19.41 -19.35 24.73
N THR A 646 -19.16 -19.52 23.43
CA THR A 646 -19.54 -20.70 22.66
C THR A 646 -18.36 -21.17 21.80
N SER A 647 -18.44 -22.41 21.34
CA SER A 647 -17.54 -22.90 20.30
C SER A 647 -18.37 -23.45 19.15
N SER A 648 -17.93 -23.18 17.92
CA SER A 648 -18.54 -23.78 16.73
C SER A 648 -18.17 -25.26 16.55
N GLY A 649 -17.15 -25.75 17.26
CA GLY A 649 -16.57 -27.06 17.04
C GLY A 649 -15.59 -27.13 15.87
N VAL A 650 -15.31 -25.99 15.21
CA VAL A 650 -14.33 -25.89 14.12
C VAL A 650 -13.05 -25.24 14.64
N THR A 651 -11.94 -25.97 14.62
CA THR A 651 -10.63 -25.44 14.98
C THR A 651 -9.96 -24.79 13.77
N PRO A 652 -9.50 -23.54 13.86
CA PRO A 652 -8.71 -22.88 12.83
C PRO A 652 -7.45 -23.66 12.46
N SER A 653 -7.01 -23.54 11.20
CA SER A 653 -5.76 -24.14 10.70
C SER A 653 -4.50 -23.55 11.35
N LYS A 654 -4.56 -22.29 11.78
CA LYS A 654 -3.50 -21.54 12.46
C LYS A 654 -4.01 -20.95 13.76
N LEU A 655 -3.21 -21.05 14.82
CA LEU A 655 -3.54 -20.58 16.17
C LEU A 655 -2.43 -19.70 16.79
N ALA A 656 -1.32 -19.52 16.09
CA ALA A 656 -0.17 -18.67 16.43
C ALA A 656 0.43 -18.13 15.13
N GLY A 657 1.12 -16.99 15.19
CA GLY A 657 1.86 -16.45 14.06
C GLY A 657 2.98 -17.39 13.60
N ASP A 658 3.28 -17.38 12.30
CA ASP A 658 4.35 -18.19 11.72
C ASP A 658 5.63 -17.36 11.63
N LYS A 659 6.72 -17.91 12.19
CA LYS A 659 8.05 -17.30 12.12
C LYS A 659 9.04 -18.30 11.56
N VAL A 660 9.87 -17.86 10.64
CA VAL A 660 10.92 -18.67 10.02
C VAL A 660 12.28 -18.16 10.50
N THR A 661 13.03 -19.02 11.18
CA THR A 661 14.39 -18.71 11.65
C THR A 661 15.42 -19.03 10.57
N VAL A 662 16.33 -18.09 10.31
CA VAL A 662 17.37 -18.18 9.28
C VAL A 662 18.77 -17.80 9.79
N ASN A 663 18.89 -16.89 10.76
CA ASN A 663 20.17 -16.34 11.28
C ASN A 663 21.10 -15.87 10.15
N TYR A 664 20.67 -14.83 9.43
CA TYR A 664 21.38 -14.27 8.29
C TYR A 664 22.32 -13.14 8.67
N ASP A 665 23.59 -13.26 8.26
CA ASP A 665 24.59 -12.21 8.31
C ASP A 665 24.75 -11.59 6.91
N TYR A 666 24.47 -10.29 6.77
CA TYR A 666 24.70 -9.58 5.52
C TYR A 666 26.20 -9.30 5.32
N ASP A 667 26.73 -9.72 4.16
CA ASP A 667 28.17 -9.70 3.88
C ASP A 667 28.69 -8.35 3.36
N ARG A 668 27.79 -7.42 2.99
CA ARG A 668 28.14 -6.08 2.51
C ARG A 668 27.93 -5.04 3.59
N LYS A 669 28.68 -5.17 4.69
CA LYS A 669 28.61 -4.23 5.81
C LYS A 669 29.96 -3.91 6.40
N VAL A 670 30.03 -2.75 7.05
CA VAL A 670 31.15 -2.29 7.87
C VAL A 670 30.62 -1.71 9.18
N ILE A 671 31.43 -1.79 10.23
CA ILE A 671 31.11 -1.17 11.52
C ILE A 671 32.06 0.00 11.71
N ILE A 672 31.57 1.23 11.79
CA ILE A 672 32.37 2.42 12.09
C ILE A 672 32.10 2.85 13.52
N GLY A 673 33.07 2.66 14.42
CA GLY A 673 32.83 2.77 15.86
C GLY A 673 31.86 1.69 16.33
N ASN A 674 30.61 2.10 16.55
CA ASN A 674 29.46 1.26 16.88
C ASN A 674 28.29 1.47 15.89
N ARG A 675 28.50 2.26 14.84
CA ARG A 675 27.52 2.47 13.77
C ARG A 675 27.70 1.37 12.73
N GLU A 676 26.64 0.64 12.48
CA GLU A 676 26.58 -0.30 11.37
C GLU A 676 26.24 0.44 10.08
N VAL A 677 26.98 0.13 9.00
CA VAL A 677 26.77 0.73 7.69
C VAL A 677 26.72 -0.38 6.66
N PHE A 678 25.60 -0.46 5.96
CA PHE A 678 25.38 -1.36 4.85
C PHE A 678 25.86 -0.73 3.55
N LEU A 679 26.41 -1.57 2.68
CA LEU A 679 27.11 -1.20 1.46
C LEU A 679 26.42 -1.84 0.25
N ASP A 680 26.52 -1.17 -0.89
CA ASP A 680 26.09 -1.72 -2.17
C ASP A 680 27.06 -2.80 -2.64
N ASN A 681 28.36 -2.58 -2.41
CA ASN A 681 29.43 -3.51 -2.78
C ASN A 681 30.06 -4.18 -1.55
N ALA A 682 30.31 -5.49 -1.66
CA ALA A 682 30.94 -6.24 -0.59
C ALA A 682 32.40 -5.80 -0.38
N PRO A 683 32.88 -5.70 0.87
CA PRO A 683 34.31 -5.77 1.13
C PRO A 683 34.89 -7.07 0.60
N ILE A 684 36.07 -7.02 -0.01
CA ILE A 684 36.72 -8.20 -0.60
C ILE A 684 38.13 -8.40 -0.05
N THR A 685 38.66 -9.62 -0.17
CA THR A 685 40.06 -9.91 0.12
C THR A 685 40.86 -10.01 -1.18
N LEU A 686 41.95 -9.26 -1.29
CA LEU A 686 42.94 -9.39 -2.36
C LEU A 686 44.32 -9.67 -1.75
N SER A 687 44.95 -10.79 -2.14
CA SER A 687 46.26 -11.21 -1.62
C SER A 687 46.36 -11.25 -0.09
N GLY A 688 45.26 -11.57 0.60
CA GLY A 688 45.21 -11.68 2.06
C GLY A 688 44.96 -10.37 2.81
N GLU A 689 44.75 -9.25 2.11
CA GLU A 689 44.36 -7.98 2.70
C GLU A 689 42.92 -7.61 2.34
N TRP A 690 42.21 -6.98 3.26
CA TRP A 690 40.85 -6.46 3.05
C TRP A 690 40.83 -5.17 2.25
N TYR A 691 39.90 -5.09 1.32
CA TYR A 691 39.62 -3.94 0.47
C TYR A 691 38.17 -3.54 0.64
N LEU A 692 37.93 -2.24 0.74
CA LEU A 692 36.62 -1.64 0.96
C LEU A 692 36.23 -0.74 -0.22
N PRO A 693 34.94 -0.65 -0.59
CA PRO A 693 34.46 0.27 -1.62
C PRO A 693 34.74 1.72 -1.24
N TYR A 694 35.70 2.35 -1.93
CA TYR A 694 36.22 3.66 -1.57
C TYR A 694 35.15 4.75 -1.67
N ASP A 695 34.37 4.75 -2.74
CA ASP A 695 33.39 5.81 -3.00
C ASP A 695 32.18 5.72 -2.04
N GLU A 696 31.91 4.55 -1.44
CA GLU A 696 30.86 4.37 -0.43
C GLU A 696 31.35 4.71 0.98
N ILE A 697 32.59 4.34 1.33
CA ILE A 697 33.09 4.55 2.70
C ILE A 697 33.68 5.94 2.92
N ALA A 698 34.30 6.55 1.92
CA ALA A 698 35.01 7.82 2.09
C ALA A 698 34.09 8.98 2.54
N PRO A 699 32.84 9.11 2.04
CA PRO A 699 31.89 10.12 2.50
C PRO A 699 31.44 9.96 3.96
N LEU A 700 31.63 8.78 4.56
CA LEU A 700 31.17 8.50 5.93
C LEU A 700 32.06 9.15 6.99
N PHE A 701 33.28 9.59 6.66
CA PHE A 701 34.24 10.13 7.62
C PHE A 701 34.31 11.66 7.57
N CYS A 702 34.43 12.30 8.75
CA CYS A 702 34.66 13.75 8.82
C CYS A 702 36.08 14.16 8.38
N VAL A 703 37.03 13.23 8.40
CA VAL A 703 38.39 13.40 7.87
C VAL A 703 38.45 12.76 6.50
N THR A 704 38.56 13.58 5.45
CA THR A 704 38.73 13.09 4.09
C THR A 704 40.05 12.31 3.96
N PRO A 705 40.04 11.11 3.34
CA PRO A 705 41.26 10.35 3.08
C PRO A 705 42.31 11.17 2.32
N ASN A 706 43.50 11.37 2.89
CA ASN A 706 44.60 12.07 2.23
C ASN A 706 45.32 11.15 1.24
N ASN A 707 45.48 11.58 -0.01
CA ASN A 707 46.17 10.85 -1.09
C ASN A 707 45.80 9.35 -1.14
N PRO A 708 44.51 9.02 -1.29
CA PRO A 708 44.05 7.63 -1.22
C PRO A 708 44.64 6.79 -2.35
N VAL A 709 45.24 5.65 -2.00
CA VAL A 709 45.72 4.66 -2.97
C VAL A 709 44.61 3.63 -3.19
N THR A 710 44.03 3.64 -4.39
CA THR A 710 42.90 2.78 -4.76
C THR A 710 43.19 1.89 -5.95
N VAL A 711 42.51 0.77 -6.04
CA VAL A 711 42.50 -0.16 -7.18
C VAL A 711 41.07 -0.34 -7.69
N THR A 712 40.88 -0.60 -8.98
CA THR A 712 39.54 -0.86 -9.53
C THR A 712 39.38 -2.35 -9.82
N VAL A 713 38.31 -2.96 -9.30
CA VAL A 713 37.96 -4.36 -9.54
C VAL A 713 36.48 -4.40 -9.95
N ASN A 714 36.18 -4.99 -11.11
CA ASN A 714 34.82 -5.08 -11.65
C ASN A 714 34.06 -3.74 -11.69
N GLY A 715 34.78 -2.64 -11.98
CA GLY A 715 34.19 -1.30 -12.03
C GLY A 715 34.05 -0.59 -10.67
N VAL A 716 34.29 -1.29 -9.56
CA VAL A 716 34.25 -0.72 -8.21
C VAL A 716 35.64 -0.23 -7.81
N LYS A 717 35.73 1.02 -7.35
CA LYS A 717 36.97 1.59 -6.81
C LYS A 717 37.13 1.17 -5.35
N LEU A 718 38.24 0.51 -5.05
CA LEU A 718 38.51 -0.10 -3.76
C LEU A 718 39.75 0.51 -3.11
N ILE A 719 39.74 0.67 -1.79
CA ILE A 719 40.90 1.05 -0.98
C ILE A 719 41.27 -0.10 -0.04
N SER A 720 42.55 -0.42 0.07
CA SER A 720 43.01 -1.42 1.03
C SER A 720 42.89 -0.88 2.46
N LEU A 721 42.64 -1.74 3.43
CA LEU A 721 42.49 -1.35 4.83
C LEU A 721 43.75 -0.64 5.35
N SER A 722 44.94 -1.09 4.97
CA SER A 722 46.20 -0.42 5.34
C SER A 722 46.31 1.00 4.78
N ASN A 723 45.93 1.20 3.51
CA ASN A 723 45.97 2.52 2.88
C ASN A 723 44.88 3.44 3.43
N LEU A 724 43.71 2.91 3.81
CA LEU A 724 42.68 3.68 4.48
C LEU A 724 43.17 4.21 5.84
N ILE A 725 43.86 3.38 6.63
CA ILE A 725 44.51 3.81 7.87
C ILE A 725 45.60 4.85 7.59
N ALA A 726 46.47 4.60 6.61
CA ALA A 726 47.55 5.51 6.24
C ALA A 726 47.06 6.88 5.71
N SER A 727 45.84 6.93 5.15
CA SER A 727 45.22 8.18 4.69
C SER A 727 44.82 9.13 5.83
N GLY A 728 44.76 8.62 7.07
CA GLY A 728 44.36 9.37 8.27
C GLY A 728 42.85 9.47 8.49
N ALA A 729 42.00 8.92 7.62
CA ALA A 729 40.55 8.92 7.79
C ALA A 729 40.07 8.03 8.95
N VAL A 730 40.82 6.97 9.24
CA VAL A 730 40.57 6.05 10.36
C VAL A 730 41.85 5.87 11.18
N THR A 731 41.71 5.65 12.48
CA THR A 731 42.84 5.42 13.39
C THR A 731 43.24 3.94 13.46
N SER A 732 42.29 3.04 13.22
CA SER A 732 42.51 1.59 13.15
C SER A 732 41.35 0.91 12.42
N GLY A 733 41.57 -0.34 11.99
CA GLY A 733 40.51 -1.22 11.54
C GLY A 733 40.95 -2.67 11.40
N ALA A 734 40.01 -3.60 11.54
CA ALA A 734 40.24 -5.04 11.41
C ALA A 734 38.93 -5.78 11.13
N TYR A 735 39.00 -6.96 10.51
CA TYR A 735 37.86 -7.86 10.44
C TYR A 735 37.52 -8.41 11.84
N ASN A 736 36.23 -8.45 12.16
CA ASN A 736 35.70 -8.95 13.42
C ASN A 736 34.85 -10.20 13.15
N ASP A 737 35.30 -11.35 13.64
CA ASP A 737 34.65 -12.65 13.40
C ASP A 737 33.26 -12.78 14.04
N SER A 738 33.01 -12.07 15.15
CA SER A 738 31.71 -12.08 15.84
C SER A 738 30.69 -11.20 15.13
N LEU A 739 31.13 -10.09 14.54
CA LEU A 739 30.26 -9.15 13.81
C LEU A 739 30.18 -9.44 12.31
N LYS A 740 30.97 -10.40 11.82
CA LYS A 740 31.12 -10.74 10.39
C LYS A 740 31.36 -9.51 9.50
N ALA A 741 32.14 -8.56 9.99
CA ALA A 741 32.33 -7.27 9.36
C ALA A 741 33.71 -6.68 9.62
N ILE A 742 34.14 -5.76 8.76
CA ILE A 742 35.30 -4.92 9.04
C ILE A 742 34.86 -3.83 10.03
N LYS A 743 35.50 -3.82 11.21
CA LYS A 743 35.32 -2.79 12.23
C LYS A 743 36.40 -1.72 12.08
N LEU A 744 35.99 -0.47 11.90
CA LEU A 744 36.80 0.72 11.70
C LEU A 744 36.63 1.67 12.90
N VAL A 745 37.69 2.40 13.23
CA VAL A 745 37.63 3.49 14.22
C VAL A 745 37.90 4.80 13.49
N ALA A 746 36.84 5.58 13.26
CA ALA A 746 36.93 6.86 12.56
C ALA A 746 37.91 7.82 13.27
N ALA A 747 38.72 8.53 12.49
CA ALA A 747 39.48 9.66 13.00
C ALA A 747 38.53 10.83 13.30
N VAL A 748 38.91 11.67 14.26
CA VAL A 748 38.10 12.82 14.69
C VAL A 748 38.86 14.10 14.38
N ASP A 749 38.25 14.99 13.62
CA ASP A 749 38.68 16.38 13.48
C ASP A 749 37.72 17.28 14.27
N SER A 750 38.22 17.85 15.37
CA SER A 750 37.44 18.69 16.29
C SER A 750 36.97 20.02 15.68
N SER A 751 37.45 20.37 14.49
CA SER A 751 37.01 21.55 13.74
C SER A 751 35.86 21.27 12.77
N LYS A 752 35.54 20.00 12.51
CA LYS A 752 34.55 19.59 11.51
C LYS A 752 33.20 19.33 12.16
N ASN A 753 32.15 19.75 11.47
CA ASN A 753 30.79 19.37 11.81
C ASN A 753 30.62 17.86 11.59
N LEU A 754 30.12 17.18 12.61
CA LEU A 754 29.85 15.75 12.59
C LEU A 754 28.44 15.43 12.11
N LEU A 755 27.53 16.42 12.17
CA LEU A 755 26.15 16.25 11.68
C LEU A 755 26.17 16.00 10.18
N GLN A 756 25.55 14.91 9.75
CA GLN A 756 25.34 14.64 8.33
C GLN A 756 24.21 15.52 7.77
N ASP A 757 24.32 15.93 6.51
CA ASP A 757 23.41 16.86 5.84
C ASP A 757 21.95 16.33 5.80
N ASN A 758 21.77 15.01 5.81
CA ASN A 758 20.45 14.37 5.64
C ASN A 758 19.68 14.12 6.93
N GLY A 759 20.27 14.30 8.11
CA GLY A 759 19.61 13.83 9.32
C GLY A 759 18.51 14.75 9.88
N GLY A 760 18.09 15.80 9.15
CA GLY A 760 16.90 16.60 9.43
C GLY A 760 16.85 17.27 10.81
N VAL A 761 16.72 18.59 10.88
CA VAL A 761 16.29 19.21 12.15
C VAL A 761 14.78 18.96 12.28
N HIS A 762 14.42 17.97 13.09
CA HIS A 762 13.04 17.59 13.40
C HIS A 762 12.54 18.49 14.51
N SER A 763 11.56 19.33 14.24
CA SER A 763 11.26 20.36 15.22
C SER A 763 10.16 19.93 16.19
N ASP A 764 10.25 18.78 16.82
CA ASP A 764 9.01 18.18 17.33
C ASP A 764 9.08 17.97 18.83
N TYR A 765 8.63 18.99 19.57
CA TYR A 765 8.33 18.87 20.98
C TYR A 765 6.88 19.31 21.25
N ASN A 766 6.02 18.33 21.58
CA ASN A 766 4.63 18.44 22.04
C ASN A 766 3.66 19.34 21.25
N ARG A 767 3.02 18.77 20.22
CA ARG A 767 1.73 19.30 19.74
C ARG A 767 0.61 18.83 20.68
N ALA A 768 0.26 19.64 21.68
CA ALA A 768 -0.98 19.42 22.43
C ALA A 768 -2.18 19.77 21.54
N TYR A 769 -3.06 18.79 21.32
CA TYR A 769 -4.41 18.94 20.76
C TYR A 769 -5.10 20.18 21.36
N TYR A 770 -5.58 21.11 20.54
CA TYR A 770 -6.87 21.83 20.65
C TYR A 770 -6.90 22.99 19.63
N LYS A 771 -8.10 23.16 19.04
CA LYS A 771 -8.50 24.07 17.94
C LYS A 771 -8.05 25.54 18.06
N ASP A 772 -7.52 25.98 19.21
CA ASP A 772 -7.22 27.39 19.48
C ASP A 772 -5.78 27.66 19.98
N LYS A 773 -4.92 26.64 20.20
CA LYS A 773 -3.63 26.82 20.94
C LYS A 773 -2.52 25.88 20.46
N THR A 774 -1.83 26.27 19.39
CA THR A 774 -0.78 25.50 18.71
C THR A 774 0.62 26.00 19.07
N GLU A 775 1.60 25.09 19.18
CA GLU A 775 2.98 25.46 18.93
C GLU A 775 3.14 25.77 17.44
N TYR A 776 3.67 26.95 17.09
CA TYR A 776 3.87 27.31 15.68
C TYR A 776 5.29 26.99 15.29
N LEU A 777 5.40 26.28 14.17
CA LEU A 777 6.67 25.82 13.68
C LEU A 777 6.81 26.01 12.19
N THR A 778 7.87 26.71 11.83
CA THR A 778 8.23 26.98 10.43
C THR A 778 9.73 26.80 10.30
N ALA A 779 10.18 26.31 9.14
CA ALA A 779 11.54 26.56 8.70
C ALA A 779 11.51 27.26 7.36
N VAL A 780 12.43 28.20 7.20
CA VAL A 780 12.50 29.06 6.02
C VAL A 780 13.90 28.94 5.46
N ASN A 781 14.01 28.63 4.16
CA ASN A 781 15.27 28.69 3.45
C ASN A 781 15.52 30.11 2.94
N ASN A 782 16.49 30.79 3.53
CA ASN A 782 16.88 32.14 3.17
C ASN A 782 18.25 32.12 2.48
N GLY A 783 18.26 31.83 1.17
CA GLY A 783 19.48 31.87 0.35
C GLY A 783 20.48 30.77 0.70
N GLY A 784 19.99 29.55 0.96
CA GLY A 784 20.80 28.37 1.29
C GLY A 784 21.00 28.15 2.80
N VAL A 785 20.43 29.00 3.65
CA VAL A 785 20.46 28.85 5.11
C VAL A 785 19.07 28.53 5.61
N TRP A 786 18.93 27.39 6.28
CA TRP A 786 17.70 27.00 6.95
C TRP A 786 17.60 27.65 8.33
N GLU A 787 16.51 28.39 8.53
CA GLU A 787 16.13 29.00 9.80
C GLU A 787 14.92 28.27 10.38
N TYR A 788 15.06 27.68 11.56
CA TYR A 788 14.02 26.91 12.27
C TYR A 788 13.40 27.77 13.37
N ASN A 789 12.09 27.96 13.33
CA ASN A 789 11.34 28.79 14.26
C ASN A 789 10.36 27.92 15.04
N ALA A 790 10.40 28.01 16.37
CA ALA A 790 9.43 27.39 17.26
C ALA A 790 8.80 28.43 18.19
N LYS A 791 7.50 28.29 18.46
CA LYS A 791 6.74 29.11 19.40
C LYS A 791 5.89 28.20 20.28
N SER A 792 6.01 28.30 21.59
CA SER A 792 5.19 27.54 22.52
C SER A 792 3.94 28.33 22.95
N ALA A 793 2.79 27.64 23.12
CA ALA A 793 1.51 28.23 23.50
C ALA A 793 0.99 27.63 24.83
N VAL A 794 0.77 28.46 25.84
CA VAL A 794 0.19 28.03 27.13
C VAL A 794 -1.26 28.51 27.22
N GLY A 795 -2.22 27.59 27.23
CA GLY A 795 -3.58 27.90 27.67
C GLY A 795 -3.73 27.72 29.17
N SER A 796 -4.23 28.73 29.88
CA SER A 796 -4.80 28.54 31.22
C SER A 796 -6.01 27.60 31.13
N GLY A 797 -5.88 26.35 31.57
CA GLY A 797 -7.04 25.42 31.64
C GLY A 797 -6.77 23.91 31.56
N LEU A 798 -5.53 23.44 31.41
CA LEU A 798 -5.27 21.99 31.43
C LEU A 798 -5.31 21.47 32.88
N THR A 799 -6.44 20.87 33.25
CA THR A 799 -6.59 19.99 34.40
C THR A 799 -6.37 18.55 33.96
N GLU A 800 -5.49 17.85 34.69
CA GLU A 800 -5.21 16.40 34.66
C GLU A 800 -4.16 15.88 33.66
N GLY A 801 -3.04 15.38 34.21
CA GLY A 801 -2.28 14.25 33.65
C GLY A 801 -1.05 14.56 32.80
N PHE A 802 -1.11 15.50 31.87
CA PHE A 802 0.02 15.80 30.97
C PHE A 802 0.79 17.03 31.48
N ALA A 803 2.03 16.81 31.89
CA ALA A 803 2.89 17.83 32.50
C ALA A 803 2.94 19.10 31.63
N ALA A 804 2.85 20.26 32.28
CA ALA A 804 2.97 21.58 31.65
C ALA A 804 4.10 21.61 30.59
N ASN A 805 3.68 21.74 29.33
CA ASN A 805 4.45 21.44 28.13
C ASN A 805 5.73 22.29 28.00
N GLN A 806 6.88 21.62 27.88
CA GLN A 806 8.07 22.16 27.20
C GLN A 806 7.73 22.17 25.69
N GLY A 807 8.33 23.04 24.88
CA GLY A 807 8.23 23.11 23.42
C GLY A 807 9.63 23.28 22.81
N GLY A 808 9.87 23.11 21.51
CA GLY A 808 11.26 23.22 21.02
C GLY A 808 11.62 22.63 19.65
N ILE A 809 12.93 22.57 19.40
CA ILE A 809 13.53 22.00 18.19
C ILE A 809 14.36 20.77 18.58
N MET A 810 14.31 19.69 17.81
CA MET A 810 15.08 18.45 18.01
C MET A 810 15.98 18.11 16.79
N ARG A 811 17.05 17.36 17.00
CA ARG A 811 17.88 16.77 15.93
C ARG A 811 18.40 15.41 16.41
N MET A 812 18.04 14.33 15.72
CA MET A 812 18.56 12.98 16.02
C MET A 812 20.08 12.94 15.76
N ILE A 813 20.86 12.36 16.65
CA ILE A 813 22.33 12.29 16.50
C ILE A 813 22.89 10.89 16.85
N LEU A 814 22.04 9.87 16.79
CA LEU A 814 22.41 8.51 17.17
C LEU A 814 23.56 7.98 16.30
N ASP A 815 23.48 8.17 14.98
CA ASP A 815 24.48 7.69 14.04
C ASP A 815 25.83 8.36 14.27
N GLU A 816 25.84 9.69 14.42
CA GLU A 816 27.04 10.43 14.78
C GLU A 816 27.61 9.96 16.13
N TYR A 817 26.74 9.71 17.12
CA TYR A 817 27.17 9.22 18.42
C TYR A 817 27.73 7.79 18.37
N LYS A 818 27.04 6.86 17.69
CA LYS A 818 27.51 5.49 17.47
C LYS A 818 28.82 5.46 16.72
N GLN A 819 29.00 6.37 15.75
CA GLN A 819 30.21 6.43 14.96
C GLN A 819 31.42 6.95 15.74
N TYR A 820 31.24 8.04 16.50
CA TYR A 820 32.36 8.72 17.16
C TYR A 820 32.52 8.35 18.63
N GLY A 821 31.51 7.77 19.29
CA GLY A 821 31.56 7.17 20.63
C GLY A 821 31.53 8.17 21.80
N THR A 822 31.85 7.69 23.00
CA THR A 822 31.87 8.52 24.23
C THR A 822 32.88 9.67 24.15
N GLY A 823 32.65 10.73 24.92
CA GLY A 823 33.58 11.86 25.02
C GLY A 823 32.90 13.21 25.18
N LYS A 824 33.66 14.27 24.97
CA LYS A 824 33.16 15.64 25.09
C LYS A 824 32.72 16.15 23.73
N TYR A 825 31.50 16.66 23.63
CA TYR A 825 30.89 17.22 22.44
C TYR A 825 30.55 18.69 22.65
N LYS A 826 30.59 19.47 21.57
CA LYS A 826 30.18 20.86 21.53
C LYS A 826 29.13 21.05 20.45
N ILE A 827 28.01 21.64 20.84
CA ILE A 827 26.93 22.06 19.96
C ILE A 827 27.07 23.56 19.76
N SER A 828 27.16 24.02 18.51
CA SER A 828 27.21 25.46 18.19
C SER A 828 26.07 25.82 17.23
N PHE A 829 25.52 27.01 17.38
CA PHE A 829 24.33 27.47 16.64
C PHE A 829 24.23 29.00 16.66
N GLU A 830 23.40 29.56 15.80
CA GLU A 830 22.92 30.93 15.90
C GLU A 830 21.46 30.92 16.35
N TYR A 831 21.07 31.86 17.21
CA TYR A 831 19.70 31.93 17.72
C TYR A 831 19.17 33.36 17.90
N LYS A 832 17.85 33.46 17.93
CA LYS A 832 17.06 34.57 18.46
C LYS A 832 15.97 33.97 19.35
N ALA A 833 15.78 34.44 20.57
CA ALA A 833 14.80 33.89 21.49
C ALA A 833 14.15 34.98 22.35
N SER A 834 12.83 34.90 22.54
CA SER A 834 12.08 35.84 23.39
C SER A 834 12.37 35.67 24.88
N ALA A 835 12.93 34.51 25.25
CA ALA A 835 13.25 34.13 26.62
C ALA A 835 14.44 33.16 26.64
N SER A 836 14.91 32.83 27.85
CA SER A 836 15.97 31.84 28.02
C SER A 836 15.42 30.46 27.67
N PHE A 837 16.25 29.62 27.08
CA PHE A 837 15.88 28.28 26.66
C PHE A 837 17.01 27.31 27.01
N ASP A 838 16.71 26.02 27.06
CA ASP A 838 17.69 24.98 27.37
C ASP A 838 18.18 24.31 26.09
N VAL A 839 19.49 24.12 25.94
CA VAL A 839 20.03 23.15 25.01
C VAL A 839 20.28 21.86 25.79
N ALA A 840 19.78 20.74 25.30
CA ALA A 840 19.91 19.46 25.98
C ALA A 840 20.32 18.32 25.04
N ILE A 841 20.88 17.27 25.63
CA ILE A 841 21.05 15.96 24.99
C ILE A 841 20.18 14.97 25.76
N GLY A 842 19.27 14.31 25.03
CA GLY A 842 18.44 13.23 25.55
C GLY A 842 18.93 11.87 25.06
N ILE A 843 18.75 10.86 25.90
CA ILE A 843 19.12 9.46 25.65
C ILE A 843 17.91 8.59 26.02
N ASN A 844 17.51 7.69 25.14
CA ASN A 844 16.37 6.76 25.32
C ASN A 844 15.07 7.43 25.81
N HIS A 845 14.76 8.58 25.21
CA HIS A 845 13.56 9.41 25.38
C HIS A 845 13.21 9.87 26.82
N ASN A 846 12.75 11.12 26.91
CA ASN A 846 12.24 11.80 28.11
C ASN A 846 13.13 12.12 29.30
N ASN A 847 14.38 11.67 29.34
CA ASN A 847 15.34 12.22 30.30
C ASN A 847 16.45 12.94 29.54
N ALA A 848 16.31 14.28 29.42
CA ALA A 848 17.44 15.15 29.13
C ALA A 848 18.53 14.84 30.17
N LYS A 849 19.49 14.02 29.77
CA LYS A 849 20.57 13.58 30.65
C LYS A 849 21.53 14.73 30.90
N TYR A 850 21.63 15.60 29.91
CA TYR A 850 22.45 16.79 29.95
C TYR A 850 21.61 17.98 29.47
N SER A 851 21.59 19.07 30.23
CA SER A 851 20.94 20.33 29.85
C SER A 851 21.81 21.51 30.27
N LYS A 852 21.83 22.57 29.46
CA LYS A 852 22.40 23.87 29.83
C LYS A 852 21.53 25.00 29.28
N SER A 853 21.24 25.98 30.13
CA SER A 853 20.45 27.14 29.75
C SER A 853 21.25 28.17 28.94
N VAL A 854 20.58 28.77 27.98
CA VAL A 854 21.05 29.83 27.09
C VAL A 854 20.12 31.03 27.26
N SER A 855 20.70 32.21 27.47
CA SER A 855 19.92 33.43 27.71
C SER A 855 19.16 33.88 26.46
N SER A 856 18.06 34.60 26.67
CA SER A 856 17.28 35.23 25.60
C SER A 856 18.10 36.20 24.74
N SER A 857 17.65 36.41 23.50
CA SER A 857 18.18 37.47 22.64
C SER A 857 17.17 37.90 21.58
N SER A 858 16.90 39.21 21.48
CA SER A 858 16.01 39.77 20.46
C SER A 858 16.66 39.92 19.08
N SER A 859 17.98 39.75 18.98
CA SER A 859 18.78 39.74 17.74
C SER A 859 19.49 38.39 17.56
N TRP A 860 19.90 38.07 16.33
CA TRP A 860 20.75 36.90 16.08
C TRP A 860 22.04 36.95 16.91
N LYS A 861 22.29 35.89 17.66
CA LYS A 861 23.48 35.72 18.49
C LYS A 861 24.02 34.31 18.35
N SER A 862 25.34 34.16 18.35
CA SER A 862 25.97 32.85 18.41
C SER A 862 25.86 32.25 19.81
N GLY A 863 25.46 30.98 19.89
CA GLY A 863 25.44 30.17 21.10
C GLY A 863 26.30 28.92 20.93
N SER A 864 26.83 28.42 22.04
CA SER A 864 27.47 27.11 22.06
C SER A 864 27.42 26.46 23.42
N VAL A 865 27.28 25.14 23.44
CA VAL A 865 27.06 24.36 24.65
C VAL A 865 27.89 23.09 24.57
N GLU A 866 28.64 22.76 25.63
CA GLU A 866 29.47 21.55 25.69
C GLU A 866 28.89 20.50 26.63
N PHE A 867 28.95 19.23 26.25
CA PHE A 867 28.45 18.09 26.99
C PHE A 867 29.51 16.98 27.07
N SER A 868 29.58 16.28 28.19
CA SER A 868 30.42 15.08 28.33
C SER A 868 29.52 13.87 28.37
N ILE A 869 29.55 13.06 27.31
CA ILE A 869 28.69 11.90 27.10
C ILE A 869 29.51 10.64 27.42
N SER A 870 28.97 9.78 28.28
CA SER A 870 29.69 8.62 28.85
C SER A 870 29.01 7.28 28.60
N GLU A 871 27.84 7.31 27.99
CA GLU A 871 26.97 6.16 27.80
C GLU A 871 27.58 5.20 26.78
N ASN A 872 27.53 3.91 27.04
CA ASN A 872 28.02 2.94 26.06
C ASN A 872 27.19 3.05 24.76
N PRO A 873 27.79 3.35 23.58
CA PRO A 873 27.05 3.50 22.34
C PRO A 873 26.21 2.27 21.97
N ASP A 874 26.64 1.06 22.33
CA ASP A 874 25.89 -0.19 22.08
C ASP A 874 24.60 -0.30 22.91
N SER A 875 24.47 0.48 23.99
CA SER A 875 23.30 0.49 24.87
C SER A 875 22.34 1.67 24.60
N VAL A 876 22.69 2.51 23.63
CA VAL A 876 21.88 3.67 23.26
C VAL A 876 21.08 3.31 22.02
N GLU A 877 19.77 3.29 22.18
CA GLU A 877 18.84 3.01 21.09
C GLU A 877 18.49 4.29 20.35
N GLN A 878 18.40 5.43 21.06
CA GLN A 878 18.09 6.74 20.50
C GLN A 878 18.84 7.86 21.24
N MET A 879 19.28 8.88 20.49
CA MET A 879 19.93 10.08 21.03
C MET A 879 19.59 11.30 20.17
N ALA A 880 19.29 12.43 20.83
CA ALA A 880 18.98 13.67 20.14
C ALA A 880 19.49 14.92 20.87
N ILE A 881 19.70 15.98 20.09
CA ILE A 881 19.89 17.36 20.57
C ILE A 881 18.50 18.00 20.68
N TYR A 882 18.27 18.74 21.76
CA TYR A 882 17.04 19.50 22.00
C TYR A 882 17.35 20.97 22.24
N PHE A 883 16.48 21.85 21.74
CA PHE A 883 16.39 23.26 22.08
C PHE A 883 15.03 23.53 22.72
N LYS A 884 14.98 23.48 24.05
CA LYS A 884 13.76 23.44 24.88
C LYS A 884 13.34 24.84 25.37
N LEU A 885 12.10 25.20 25.09
CA LEU A 885 11.38 26.38 25.57
C LEU A 885 10.64 26.09 26.89
N SER A 886 10.40 27.14 27.67
CA SER A 886 9.61 27.06 28.91
C SER A 886 8.52 28.13 28.95
N GLY A 887 7.29 27.78 28.59
CA GLY A 887 6.15 28.71 28.63
C GLY A 887 5.88 29.41 27.29
N GLN A 888 5.17 30.55 27.29
CA GLN A 888 4.77 31.24 26.04
C GLN A 888 5.93 32.00 25.39
N GLU A 889 6.84 31.27 24.75
CA GLU A 889 8.13 31.78 24.26
C GLU A 889 8.35 31.43 22.79
N THR A 890 9.20 32.19 22.09
CA THR A 890 9.60 31.95 20.70
C THR A 890 11.11 31.76 20.62
N ILE A 891 11.57 30.85 19.78
CA ILE A 891 12.98 30.67 19.41
C ILE A 891 13.13 30.49 17.91
N SER A 892 14.17 31.09 17.34
CA SER A 892 14.65 30.89 15.98
C SER A 892 16.08 30.38 16.05
N ILE A 893 16.43 29.34 15.30
CA ILE A 893 17.76 28.71 15.29
C ILE A 893 18.22 28.48 13.86
N ARG A 894 19.51 28.63 13.60
CA ARG A 894 20.16 28.23 12.34
C ARG A 894 21.61 27.83 12.57
N ASN A 895 22.26 27.32 11.53
CA ASN A 895 23.70 26.97 11.52
C ASN A 895 24.09 26.02 12.67
N ILE A 896 23.28 24.99 12.92
CA ILE A 896 23.53 24.00 13.99
C ILE A 896 24.70 23.11 13.58
N THR A 897 25.67 22.94 14.49
CA THR A 897 26.84 22.09 14.30
C THR A 897 27.11 21.27 15.55
N LEU A 898 27.58 20.03 15.36
CA LEU A 898 28.08 19.15 16.41
C LEU A 898 29.56 18.89 16.15
N THR A 899 30.42 19.14 17.12
CA THR A 899 31.85 18.85 17.03
C THR A 899 32.29 18.04 18.24
N LYS A 900 33.24 17.13 18.09
CA LYS A 900 33.84 16.40 19.21
C LYS A 900 35.08 17.14 19.69
N VAL A 901 35.13 17.46 20.98
CA VAL A 901 36.23 18.18 21.61
C VAL A 901 37.37 17.20 21.90
N SER A 902 38.58 17.57 21.49
CA SER A 902 39.82 16.81 21.70
C SER A 902 40.19 16.63 23.15
#